data_AF-A0A0N4U940-F1
#
_entry.id   AF-A0A0N4U940-F1
#
_cell.length_a   1.000
_cell.length_b   1.000
_cell.length_c   1.000
_cell.angle_alpha   90.00
_cell.angle_beta   90.00
_cell.angle_gamma   90.00
#
_symmetry.space_group_name_H-M   'P 1'
#
loop_
_entity.id
_entity.type
_entity.pdbx_description
1 polymer ?
#
loop_
_entity_poly.entity_id
_entity_poly.type
_entity_poly.pdbx_seq_one_letter_code
_entity_poly.pdbx_strand_id
1 'polypeptide(L)'
;MMKDIVYNISIESFVEVQWIKWPSQDNVVKECLMKGKPKIQCHNYIRVLAKNSNSKILICGTNAFKPMCRMYEREKFSGYRLDFEFSGLGIAPYDPDHNSTFLLDNDLLYAGTVSDFTGADPLIHRRNVTNVNDRGIRTERNDIKYLNEPQFVGIFKDNKFCKARHSFQHVYIWLREQAVQYENCAKAIHSRVVRLCRSDNGGPQLYANEWTSFVKATLNCSVPGDYPFYFDQIEAITVVPYSKEQASTSVVYAVFRSPLAGISSSAICVFNLTHMSDVFENSTYGRSDSTSRQLSEETLKFRPGKCANDSRSLKENMIASLRANLILDDSIQNHFNSPISIYSGSDRFTQIAVDPQVLALDGHCYDVIFIGTDGGNILKIVNLAGISDVKMQTSYHIYTVETMNAPIRNLMLYHANSGYVDDHYLIVVSDNTVWRIPIAYCGRSHSCADCISLRDPHCAWDSQLEQCVVVNEHSGHYKQNILEGHSDEICLDASFSRVLSPEKEETTVKYGEICLCEDKKPPELCAMAGTAFSKISTESARSTLSDRNSIIFLCIGVAVLALLFGFLMGSLYSCWKMPPKDQVSPCGSFRQPPQPVYNGNNMPQYLVNSSNNVINAYEMTPKFLGRNSRDGTPVSLTVCVFFG
;
A
#
# COMPACT_ATOMS: atom_id res chain seq x y z
N MET A 1 -8.16 3.35 12.10
CA MET A 1 -6.76 3.11 12.55
C MET A 1 -6.73 2.48 13.94
N MET A 2 -6.03 1.34 14.11
CA MET A 2 -5.92 0.63 15.40
C MET A 2 -4.92 1.32 16.33
N LYS A 3 -5.30 1.45 17.61
CA LYS A 3 -4.52 2.12 18.63
C LYS A 3 -4.41 1.22 19.87
N ASP A 4 -3.27 1.31 20.55
CA ASP A 4 -2.99 0.73 21.85
C ASP A 4 -3.01 -0.81 21.94
N ILE A 5 -3.41 -1.56 20.92
CA ILE A 5 -3.49 -3.04 20.95
C ILE A 5 -3.05 -3.65 19.61
N VAL A 6 -2.29 -4.75 19.68
CA VAL A 6 -1.93 -5.62 18.55
C VAL A 6 -2.61 -6.96 18.74
N TYR A 7 -3.27 -7.47 17.69
CA TYR A 7 -3.97 -8.76 17.75
C TYR A 7 -3.22 -9.83 16.98
N ASN A 8 -3.46 -11.07 17.35
CA ASN A 8 -3.02 -12.24 16.64
C ASN A 8 -4.26 -13.06 16.31
N ILE A 9 -4.57 -13.22 15.03
CA ILE A 9 -5.78 -13.85 14.54
C ILE A 9 -5.39 -15.04 13.68
N SER A 10 -6.03 -16.18 13.90
CA SER A 10 -5.88 -17.33 13.02
C SER A 10 -6.57 -17.04 11.68
N ILE A 11 -5.90 -17.21 10.55
CA ILE A 11 -6.53 -16.94 9.23
C ILE A 11 -7.61 -17.98 8.93
N GLU A 12 -7.36 -19.23 9.27
CA GLU A 12 -8.22 -20.38 8.98
C GLU A 12 -9.53 -20.35 9.78
N SER A 13 -9.46 -20.06 11.08
CA SER A 13 -10.67 -19.96 11.92
C SER A 13 -11.24 -18.54 11.97
N PHE A 14 -10.44 -17.54 11.61
CA PHE A 14 -10.75 -16.12 11.81
C PHE A 14 -11.09 -15.77 13.26
N VAL A 15 -10.52 -16.52 14.22
CA VAL A 15 -10.68 -16.32 15.66
C VAL A 15 -9.44 -15.66 16.23
N GLU A 16 -9.65 -14.77 17.19
CA GLU A 16 -8.59 -14.16 17.95
C GLU A 16 -7.87 -15.18 18.83
N VAL A 17 -6.55 -15.29 18.64
CA VAL A 17 -5.69 -16.21 19.39
C VAL A 17 -5.09 -15.52 20.61
N GLN A 18 -4.65 -14.26 20.45
CA GLN A 18 -3.99 -13.48 21.50
C GLN A 18 -3.95 -12.00 21.15
N TRP A 19 -3.71 -11.14 22.14
CA TRP A 19 -3.41 -9.71 21.95
C TRP A 19 -2.19 -9.24 22.78
N ILE A 20 -1.61 -8.11 22.38
CA ILE A 20 -0.64 -7.33 23.15
C ILE A 20 -1.23 -5.94 23.35
N LYS A 21 -1.55 -5.59 24.60
CA LYS A 21 -2.01 -4.24 24.97
C LYS A 21 -0.81 -3.35 25.29
N TRP A 22 -0.64 -2.30 24.51
CA TRP A 22 0.43 -1.32 24.62
C TRP A 22 -0.06 0.13 24.39
N PRO A 23 -0.81 0.70 25.35
CA PRO A 23 -1.17 2.11 25.34
C PRO A 23 0.02 3.01 25.70
N SER A 24 -0.06 4.28 25.29
CA SER A 24 0.85 5.33 25.73
C SER A 24 0.74 5.60 27.22
N GLN A 25 1.84 5.97 27.88
CA GLN A 25 1.85 6.37 29.29
C GLN A 25 1.16 7.73 29.49
N ASP A 26 0.47 7.90 30.63
CA ASP A 26 -0.35 9.11 30.91
C ASP A 26 0.43 10.43 30.83
N ASN A 27 1.69 10.44 31.26
CA ASN A 27 2.56 11.63 31.15
C ASN A 27 2.85 12.00 29.69
N VAL A 28 3.08 11.02 28.82
CA VAL A 28 3.32 11.22 27.38
C VAL A 28 2.02 11.69 26.70
N VAL A 29 0.88 11.12 27.07
CA VAL A 29 -0.43 11.56 26.57
C VAL A 29 -0.70 13.02 26.97
N LYS A 30 -0.45 13.38 28.23
CA LYS A 30 -0.56 14.77 28.70
C LYS A 30 0.36 15.70 27.92
N GLU A 31 1.61 15.29 27.69
CA GLU A 31 2.55 16.09 26.90
C GLU A 31 2.06 16.30 25.45
N CYS A 32 1.53 15.26 24.81
CA CYS A 32 0.94 15.33 23.47
C CYS A 32 -0.23 16.34 23.41
N LEU A 33 -1.12 16.29 24.40
CA LEU A 33 -2.25 17.22 24.53
C LEU A 33 -1.77 18.66 24.77
N MET A 34 -0.75 18.85 25.62
CA MET A 34 -0.14 20.16 25.89
C MET A 34 0.53 20.75 24.64
N LYS A 35 1.03 19.92 23.73
CA LYS A 35 1.54 20.33 22.40
C LYS A 35 0.43 20.67 21.39
N GLY A 36 -0.83 20.64 21.80
CA GLY A 36 -1.97 21.04 20.98
C GLY A 36 -2.48 19.98 20.01
N LYS A 37 -2.04 18.73 20.13
CA LYS A 37 -2.56 17.62 19.31
C LYS A 37 -3.93 17.16 19.82
N PRO A 38 -4.83 16.74 18.92
CA PRO A 38 -6.15 16.27 19.31
C PRO A 38 -6.05 14.96 20.09
N LYS A 39 -6.93 14.78 21.09
CA LYS A 39 -6.93 13.60 21.97
C LYS A 39 -6.92 12.27 21.21
N ILE A 40 -7.62 12.20 20.07
CA ILE A 40 -7.66 10.98 19.26
C ILE A 40 -6.28 10.59 18.71
N GLN A 41 -5.41 11.54 18.35
CA GLN A 41 -4.08 11.23 17.85
C GLN A 41 -3.05 10.96 18.97
N CYS A 42 -3.37 11.30 20.22
CA CYS A 42 -2.51 11.08 21.39
C CYS A 42 -2.59 9.65 21.97
N HIS A 43 -2.82 8.66 21.12
CA HIS A 43 -2.76 7.24 21.46
C HIS A 43 -1.49 6.60 20.84
N ASN A 44 -1.25 5.32 21.10
CA ASN A 44 -0.17 4.59 20.45
C ASN A 44 -0.69 3.89 19.19
N TYR A 45 -0.39 4.43 18.02
CA TYR A 45 -0.75 3.82 16.74
C TYR A 45 0.41 2.98 16.24
N ILE A 46 0.17 1.70 15.98
CA ILE A 46 1.21 0.78 15.51
C ILE A 46 1.50 1.05 14.03
N ARG A 47 2.77 1.29 13.71
CA ARG A 47 3.25 1.67 12.37
C ARG A 47 4.29 0.68 11.80
N VAL A 48 4.89 -0.13 12.67
CA VAL A 48 5.80 -1.23 12.30
C VAL A 48 5.38 -2.49 13.06
N LEU A 49 5.19 -3.59 12.34
CA LEU A 49 5.06 -4.93 12.88
C LEU A 49 5.84 -5.88 11.98
N ALA A 50 6.93 -6.43 12.50
CA ALA A 50 7.84 -7.28 11.76
C ALA A 50 8.29 -8.46 12.62
N LYS A 51 8.69 -9.55 11.97
CA LYS A 51 9.25 -10.73 12.65
C LYS A 51 10.69 -10.92 12.19
N ASN A 52 11.64 -10.95 13.12
CA ASN A 52 13.03 -11.16 12.77
C ASN A 52 13.33 -12.65 12.52
N SER A 53 14.57 -12.94 12.10
CA SER A 53 15.07 -14.30 11.82
C SER A 53 14.96 -15.23 13.04
N ASN A 54 15.07 -14.70 14.25
CA ASN A 54 14.96 -15.43 15.52
C ASN A 54 13.51 -15.59 16.01
N SER A 55 12.53 -15.32 15.15
CA SER A 55 11.10 -15.34 15.50
C SER A 55 10.67 -14.38 16.61
N LYS A 56 11.49 -13.39 16.95
CA LYS A 56 11.10 -12.26 17.78
C LYS A 56 10.26 -11.27 16.96
N ILE A 57 9.34 -10.60 17.62
CA ILE A 57 8.40 -9.67 17.02
C ILE A 57 8.80 -8.25 17.38
N LEU A 58 9.13 -7.45 16.38
CA LEU A 58 9.35 -6.02 16.52
C LEU A 58 8.02 -5.29 16.32
N ILE A 59 7.67 -4.43 17.27
CA ILE A 59 6.49 -3.58 17.22
C ILE A 59 6.92 -2.14 17.46
N CYS A 60 6.64 -1.22 16.54
CA CYS A 60 6.85 0.21 16.77
C CYS A 60 5.57 0.99 16.52
N GLY A 61 5.36 2.04 17.30
CA GLY A 61 4.20 2.91 17.18
C GLY A 61 4.49 4.36 17.52
N THR A 62 3.50 5.22 17.24
CA THR A 62 3.59 6.66 17.45
C THR A 62 3.71 7.04 18.92
N ASN A 63 3.19 6.19 19.82
CA ASN A 63 3.19 6.35 21.27
C ASN A 63 2.92 7.80 21.70
N ALA A 64 1.78 8.35 21.25
CA ALA A 64 1.34 9.73 21.50
C ALA A 64 2.38 10.79 21.10
N PHE A 65 2.84 10.78 19.85
CA PHE A 65 3.88 11.69 19.33
C PHE A 65 5.23 11.58 20.08
N LYS A 66 5.54 10.40 20.59
CA LYS A 66 6.86 10.04 21.12
C LYS A 66 7.19 8.63 20.65
N PRO A 67 7.60 8.43 19.38
CA PRO A 67 7.70 7.11 18.77
C PRO A 67 8.57 6.15 19.57
N MET A 68 8.07 4.94 19.79
CA MET A 68 8.75 3.89 20.56
C MET A 68 8.69 2.56 19.83
N CYS A 69 9.63 1.68 20.13
CA CYS A 69 9.70 0.31 19.64
C CYS A 69 9.85 -0.67 20.80
N ARG A 70 9.23 -1.85 20.68
CA ARG A 70 9.35 -2.99 21.59
C ARG A 70 9.71 -4.24 20.81
N MET A 71 10.63 -5.03 21.34
CA MET A 71 10.93 -6.37 20.87
C MET A 71 10.27 -7.38 21.79
N TYR A 72 9.50 -8.31 21.25
CA TYR A 72 8.85 -9.39 21.98
C TYR A 72 9.39 -10.75 21.57
N GLU A 73 9.52 -11.65 22.53
CA GLU A 73 9.79 -13.06 22.29
C GLU A 73 8.49 -13.86 22.48
N ARG A 74 8.21 -14.79 21.56
CA ARG A 74 7.06 -15.69 21.66
C ARG A 74 7.39 -16.84 22.62
N GLU A 75 6.61 -16.97 23.69
CA GLU A 75 6.73 -18.07 24.64
C GLU A 75 6.01 -19.33 24.13
N LYS A 76 6.53 -20.52 24.51
CA LYS A 76 6.03 -21.82 24.04
C LYS A 76 4.55 -22.07 24.34
N PHE A 77 4.04 -21.53 25.46
CA PHE A 77 2.73 -21.88 26.01
C PHE A 77 1.65 -20.82 25.78
N SER A 78 1.81 -19.94 24.79
CA SER A 78 0.93 -18.81 24.44
C SER A 78 1.19 -17.53 25.26
N GLY A 79 2.30 -16.85 24.94
CA GLY A 79 2.70 -15.61 25.62
C GLY A 79 3.60 -14.77 24.73
N TYR A 80 3.54 -13.46 24.93
CA TYR A 80 4.54 -12.53 24.40
C TYR A 80 5.28 -11.91 25.58
N ARG A 81 6.56 -12.26 25.73
CA ARG A 81 7.43 -11.66 26.73
C ARG A 81 8.12 -10.45 26.13
N LEU A 82 7.99 -9.29 26.76
CA LEU A 82 8.76 -8.12 26.39
C LEU A 82 10.25 -8.41 26.64
N ASP A 83 11.07 -8.29 25.60
CA ASP A 83 12.51 -8.47 25.68
C ASP A 83 13.18 -7.14 26.05
N PHE A 84 12.97 -6.11 25.22
CA PHE A 84 13.45 -4.74 25.50
C PHE A 84 12.61 -3.69 24.76
N GLU A 85 12.72 -2.44 25.22
CA GLU A 85 12.08 -1.25 24.64
C GLU A 85 13.16 -0.21 24.28
N PHE A 86 12.97 0.49 23.16
CA PHE A 86 13.90 1.51 22.69
C PHE A 86 13.19 2.63 21.91
N SER A 87 13.92 3.72 21.68
CA SER A 87 13.43 4.88 20.92
C SER A 87 13.11 4.52 19.47
N GLY A 88 11.89 4.85 19.02
CA GLY A 88 11.40 4.64 17.65
C GLY A 88 11.70 5.79 16.69
N LEU A 89 12.57 6.73 17.07
CA LEU A 89 12.98 7.86 16.23
C LEU A 89 13.61 7.38 14.91
N GLY A 90 13.11 7.90 13.79
CA GLY A 90 13.54 7.49 12.45
C GLY A 90 13.00 6.13 12.00
N ILE A 91 12.20 5.46 12.83
CA ILE A 91 11.60 4.14 12.53
C ILE A 91 10.08 4.26 12.38
N ALA A 92 9.42 4.84 13.38
CA ALA A 92 7.98 5.08 13.37
C ALA A 92 7.71 6.59 13.35
N PRO A 93 6.68 7.05 12.63
CA PRO A 93 6.33 8.46 12.61
C PRO A 93 5.77 8.92 13.96
N TYR A 94 5.81 10.22 14.18
CA TYR A 94 5.16 10.89 15.32
C TYR A 94 3.64 10.96 15.15
N ASP A 95 3.22 11.36 13.95
CA ASP A 95 1.82 11.53 13.59
C ASP A 95 1.25 10.19 13.04
N PRO A 96 0.10 9.70 13.55
CA PRO A 96 -0.52 8.50 13.01
C PRO A 96 -0.93 8.64 11.54
N ASP A 97 -1.24 9.85 11.09
CA ASP A 97 -1.69 10.10 9.72
C ASP A 97 -0.52 10.25 8.72
N HIS A 98 0.72 10.12 9.19
CA HIS A 98 1.90 10.16 8.34
C HIS A 98 2.11 8.84 7.58
N ASN A 99 2.31 8.94 6.27
CA ASN A 99 2.65 7.79 5.43
C ASN A 99 4.08 7.33 5.68
N SER A 100 4.23 6.11 6.17
CA SER A 100 5.51 5.49 6.46
C SER A 100 5.54 4.09 5.86
N THR A 101 6.74 3.63 5.54
CA THR A 101 6.97 2.27 5.04
C THR A 101 8.19 1.65 5.73
N PHE A 102 8.23 0.33 5.86
CA PHE A 102 9.36 -0.35 6.49
C PHE A 102 9.59 -1.74 5.90
N LEU A 103 10.84 -2.21 6.00
CA LEU A 103 11.27 -3.56 5.66
C LEU A 103 12.27 -4.03 6.70
N LEU A 104 12.01 -5.19 7.31
CA LEU A 104 12.98 -5.83 8.20
C LEU A 104 13.82 -6.84 7.39
N ASP A 105 15.11 -6.56 7.25
CA ASP A 105 16.05 -7.48 6.62
C ASP A 105 16.98 -8.08 7.67
N ASN A 106 16.60 -9.25 8.18
CA ASN A 106 17.18 -9.87 9.38
C ASN A 106 17.00 -8.96 10.61
N ASP A 107 18.08 -8.33 11.07
CA ASP A 107 18.05 -7.37 12.17
C ASP A 107 18.18 -5.91 11.70
N LEU A 108 18.36 -5.67 10.39
CA LEU A 108 18.44 -4.33 9.81
C LEU A 108 17.06 -3.89 9.36
N LEU A 109 16.49 -2.91 10.05
CA LEU A 109 15.22 -2.30 9.68
C LEU A 109 15.47 -1.11 8.77
N TYR A 110 14.96 -1.17 7.54
CA TYR A 110 14.83 -0.02 6.65
C TYR A 110 13.48 0.64 6.92
N ALA A 111 13.46 1.97 7.06
CA ALA A 111 12.25 2.75 7.28
C ALA A 111 12.28 4.01 6.41
N GLY A 112 11.17 4.29 5.73
CA GLY A 112 10.87 5.58 5.12
C GLY A 112 9.82 6.29 5.98
N THR A 113 10.21 7.35 6.67
CA THR A 113 9.35 8.05 7.64
C THR A 113 9.85 9.49 7.88
N VAL A 114 9.50 10.09 9.00
CA VAL A 114 10.01 11.38 9.51
C VAL A 114 10.69 11.19 10.87
N SER A 115 11.64 12.07 11.18
CA SER A 115 12.42 12.00 12.42
C SER A 115 12.10 13.11 13.42
N ASP A 116 11.19 14.01 13.10
CA ASP A 116 10.79 15.14 13.92
C ASP A 116 9.27 15.21 14.15
N PHE A 117 8.87 15.99 15.16
CA PHE A 117 7.47 16.16 15.54
C PHE A 117 6.63 16.86 14.46
N THR A 118 7.24 17.75 13.68
CA THR A 118 6.57 18.52 12.62
C THR A 118 6.41 17.76 11.30
N GLY A 119 7.14 16.66 11.10
CA GLY A 119 7.21 15.96 9.83
C GLY A 119 8.04 16.69 8.77
N ALA A 120 8.88 17.64 9.17
CA ALA A 120 9.70 18.45 8.27
C ALA A 120 11.07 17.83 7.99
N ASP A 121 11.45 16.76 8.71
CA ASP A 121 12.69 16.01 8.51
C ASP A 121 12.39 14.58 8.02
N PRO A 122 11.98 14.43 6.75
CA PRO A 122 11.78 13.13 6.13
C PRO A 122 13.12 12.41 5.94
N LEU A 123 13.10 11.10 6.14
CA LEU A 123 14.31 10.29 5.99
C LEU A 123 14.01 8.87 5.52
N ILE A 124 14.99 8.32 4.81
CA ILE A 124 15.14 6.88 4.66
C ILE A 124 16.27 6.46 5.59
N HIS A 125 15.95 5.69 6.62
CA HIS A 125 16.86 5.24 7.67
C HIS A 125 17.00 3.72 7.65
N ARG A 126 18.21 3.22 7.87
CA ARG A 126 18.46 1.80 8.17
C ARG A 126 19.16 1.67 9.50
N ARG A 127 18.61 0.91 10.44
CA ARG A 127 19.18 0.69 11.77
C ARG A 127 19.11 -0.78 12.16
N ASN A 128 20.13 -1.27 12.84
CA ASN A 128 20.09 -2.55 13.53
C ASN A 128 19.21 -2.44 14.79
N VAL A 129 18.07 -3.12 14.78
CA VAL A 129 17.08 -3.05 15.88
C VAL A 129 17.43 -3.92 17.08
N THR A 130 18.44 -4.79 16.98
CA THR A 130 18.94 -5.59 18.12
C THR A 130 20.11 -4.91 18.83
N ASN A 131 20.80 -3.98 18.16
CA ASN A 131 21.84 -3.14 18.76
C ASN A 131 21.31 -1.75 19.11
N VAL A 132 20.95 -1.54 20.38
CA VAL A 132 20.36 -0.27 20.87
C VAL A 132 21.27 0.95 20.61
N ASN A 133 22.59 0.75 20.57
CA ASN A 133 23.58 1.82 20.34
C ASN A 133 23.83 2.11 18.85
N ASP A 134 23.27 1.31 17.94
CA ASP A 134 23.41 1.57 16.51
C ASP A 134 22.69 2.86 16.12
N ARG A 135 23.41 3.78 15.49
CA ARG A 135 22.87 5.03 14.94
C ARG A 135 22.27 4.82 13.55
N GLY A 136 22.67 3.77 12.86
CA GLY A 136 22.21 3.46 11.52
C GLY A 136 22.68 4.45 10.45
N ILE A 137 22.18 4.27 9.24
CA ILE A 137 22.50 5.07 8.05
C ILE A 137 21.24 5.79 7.60
N ARG A 138 21.31 7.10 7.37
CA ARG A 138 20.16 7.90 6.91
C ARG A 138 20.48 8.74 5.68
N THR A 139 19.44 9.25 5.03
CA THR A 139 19.56 10.33 4.06
C THR A 139 20.02 11.63 4.73
N GLU A 140 20.67 12.49 3.96
CA GLU A 140 21.10 13.81 4.41
C GLU A 140 19.90 14.64 4.87
N ARG A 141 20.09 15.36 5.98
CA ARG A 141 19.03 16.15 6.59
C ARG A 141 18.84 17.47 5.83
N ASN A 142 17.59 17.84 5.58
CA ASN A 142 17.21 19.10 4.90
C ASN A 142 17.80 19.27 3.49
N ASP A 143 18.12 18.16 2.81
CA ASP A 143 18.61 18.18 1.43
C ASP A 143 17.55 17.63 0.46
N ILE A 144 16.93 18.53 -0.30
CA ILE A 144 15.87 18.24 -1.27
C ILE A 144 16.33 17.31 -2.41
N LYS A 145 17.65 17.18 -2.64
CA LYS A 145 18.19 16.20 -3.61
C LYS A 145 17.87 14.76 -3.19
N TYR A 146 17.82 14.50 -1.88
CA TYR A 146 17.42 13.20 -1.34
C TYR A 146 15.89 13.08 -1.31
N LEU A 147 15.23 13.96 -0.56
CA LEU A 147 13.80 13.86 -0.28
C LEU A 147 13.17 15.26 -0.17
N ASN A 148 12.06 15.48 -0.86
CA ASN A 148 11.34 16.76 -0.84
C ASN A 148 9.85 16.56 -0.51
N GLU A 149 9.51 16.65 0.78
CA GLU A 149 8.15 16.34 1.28
C GLU A 149 7.59 15.00 0.76
N PRO A 150 8.32 13.88 0.93
CA PRO A 150 7.92 12.59 0.39
C PRO A 150 6.70 12.00 1.12
N GLN A 151 5.93 11.20 0.39
CA GLN A 151 4.91 10.29 0.91
C GLN A 151 5.36 8.87 0.58
N PHE A 152 5.74 8.10 1.60
CA PHE A 152 6.24 6.74 1.42
C PHE A 152 5.09 5.75 1.18
N VAL A 153 5.20 4.97 0.12
CA VAL A 153 4.13 4.06 -0.34
C VAL A 153 4.46 2.60 -0.09
N GLY A 154 5.69 2.18 -0.35
CA GLY A 154 6.06 0.78 -0.21
C GLY A 154 7.56 0.55 -0.28
N ILE A 155 7.98 -0.63 0.16
CA ILE A 155 9.37 -1.03 0.20
C ILE A 155 9.46 -2.54 0.04
N PHE A 156 10.45 -3.02 -0.72
CA PHE A 156 10.77 -4.44 -0.80
C PHE A 156 12.26 -4.64 -1.11
N LYS A 157 12.78 -5.80 -0.74
CA LYS A 157 14.11 -6.27 -1.15
C LYS A 157 13.99 -7.16 -2.39
N ASP A 158 14.91 -6.96 -3.33
CA ASP A 158 15.10 -7.90 -4.43
C ASP A 158 16.16 -8.95 -4.04
N ASN A 159 15.74 -10.21 -4.01
CA ASN A 159 16.61 -11.36 -3.75
C ASN A 159 16.95 -12.16 -5.03
N LYS A 160 16.29 -11.87 -6.17
CA LYS A 160 16.27 -12.78 -7.32
C LYS A 160 17.45 -12.58 -8.27
N PHE A 161 18.04 -11.39 -8.30
CA PHE A 161 19.21 -11.08 -9.12
C PHE A 161 20.53 -11.70 -8.60
N CYS A 162 20.52 -12.91 -8.03
CA CYS A 162 21.74 -13.57 -7.51
C CYS A 162 22.48 -14.46 -8.52
N LYS A 163 21.98 -14.65 -9.76
CA LYS A 163 22.59 -15.61 -10.70
C LYS A 163 23.79 -15.07 -11.48
N ALA A 164 23.85 -13.77 -11.74
CA ALA A 164 25.07 -13.18 -12.28
C ALA A 164 26.05 -12.96 -11.11
N ARG A 165 27.26 -13.50 -11.23
CA ARG A 165 28.30 -13.65 -10.20
C ARG A 165 28.76 -12.33 -9.52
N HIS A 166 28.23 -11.19 -9.96
CA HIS A 166 28.54 -9.83 -9.50
C HIS A 166 27.31 -8.95 -9.28
N SER A 167 26.11 -9.52 -9.21
CA SER A 167 24.89 -8.75 -8.98
C SER A 167 24.69 -8.51 -7.49
N PHE A 168 24.81 -7.25 -7.09
CA PHE A 168 24.55 -6.81 -5.73
C PHE A 168 23.04 -6.77 -5.47
N GLN A 169 22.65 -7.07 -4.23
CA GLN A 169 21.24 -7.07 -3.83
C GLN A 169 20.79 -5.65 -3.45
N HIS A 170 19.56 -5.30 -3.83
CA HIS A 170 19.02 -3.97 -3.65
C HIS A 170 17.75 -3.96 -2.79
N VAL A 171 17.49 -2.81 -2.18
CA VAL A 171 16.20 -2.44 -1.60
C VAL A 171 15.61 -1.33 -2.45
N TYR A 172 14.33 -1.47 -2.80
CA TYR A 172 13.58 -0.48 -3.56
C TYR A 172 12.54 0.16 -2.65
N ILE A 173 12.49 1.48 -2.63
CA ILE A 173 11.54 2.27 -1.85
C ILE A 173 10.73 3.13 -2.80
N TRP A 174 9.41 3.01 -2.72
CA TRP A 174 8.46 3.68 -3.58
C TRP A 174 7.81 4.81 -2.82
N LEU A 175 7.83 5.99 -3.43
CA LEU A 175 7.31 7.21 -2.81
C LEU A 175 6.82 8.18 -3.88
N ARG A 176 6.09 9.21 -3.46
CA ARG A 176 5.85 10.41 -4.26
C ARG A 176 6.36 11.62 -3.51
N GLU A 177 6.88 12.61 -4.20
CA GLU A 177 7.46 13.81 -3.59
C GLU A 177 7.27 15.03 -4.48
N GLN A 178 7.52 16.23 -3.94
CA GLN A 178 7.56 17.45 -4.73
C GLN A 178 8.76 17.44 -5.68
N ALA A 179 8.51 17.69 -6.97
CA ALA A 179 9.52 17.73 -8.01
C ALA A 179 10.52 18.87 -7.75
N VAL A 180 11.82 18.55 -7.87
CA VAL A 180 12.93 19.53 -7.68
C VAL A 180 13.55 19.97 -9.01
N GLN A 181 13.38 19.19 -10.08
CA GLN A 181 14.01 19.44 -11.38
C GLN A 181 13.46 20.66 -12.11
N TYR A 182 12.24 21.08 -11.77
CA TYR A 182 11.61 22.24 -12.36
C TYR A 182 11.85 23.45 -11.45
N GLU A 183 13.02 24.09 -11.61
CA GLU A 183 13.22 25.46 -11.10
C GLU A 183 12.16 26.43 -11.65
N ASN A 184 11.56 26.09 -12.79
CA ASN A 184 10.50 26.82 -13.46
C ASN A 184 9.14 26.65 -12.74
N CYS A 185 8.96 27.31 -11.59
CA CYS A 185 7.72 27.78 -10.93
C CYS A 185 6.48 26.84 -10.80
N ALA A 186 6.45 25.64 -11.36
CA ALA A 186 5.34 24.72 -11.30
C ALA A 186 5.62 23.69 -10.20
N LYS A 187 4.90 23.82 -9.09
CA LYS A 187 4.86 22.77 -8.06
C LYS A 187 4.19 21.53 -8.67
N ALA A 188 4.99 20.54 -9.04
CA ALA A 188 4.53 19.24 -9.50
C ALA A 188 4.86 18.17 -8.45
N ILE A 189 4.07 17.10 -8.42
CA ILE A 189 4.39 15.89 -7.68
C ILE A 189 4.92 14.88 -8.68
N HIS A 190 5.93 14.11 -8.30
CA HIS A 190 6.36 12.94 -9.06
C HIS A 190 6.38 11.71 -8.17
N SER A 191 5.91 10.60 -8.72
CA SER A 191 6.16 9.28 -8.16
C SER A 191 7.56 8.80 -8.52
N ARG A 192 8.25 8.19 -7.57
CA ARG A 192 9.64 7.75 -7.71
C ARG A 192 9.91 6.41 -7.07
N VAL A 193 10.96 5.77 -7.57
CA VAL A 193 11.62 4.63 -6.92
C VAL A 193 13.01 5.06 -6.48
N VAL A 194 13.33 4.83 -5.22
CA VAL A 194 14.68 4.91 -4.68
C VAL A 194 15.29 3.50 -4.69
N ARG A 195 16.53 3.37 -5.14
CA ARG A 195 17.31 2.13 -5.05
C ARG A 195 18.45 2.33 -4.04
N LEU A 196 18.62 1.35 -3.16
CA LEU A 196 19.71 1.28 -2.17
C LEU A 196 20.43 -0.06 -2.27
N CYS A 197 21.75 -0.05 -2.08
CA CYS A 197 22.53 -1.27 -1.97
C CYS A 197 22.38 -1.87 -0.57
N ARG A 198 22.11 -3.17 -0.48
CA ARG A 198 22.07 -3.86 0.83
C ARG A 198 23.44 -3.89 1.51
N SER A 199 24.52 -3.93 0.72
CA SER A 199 25.90 -3.88 1.21
C SER A 199 26.39 -2.50 1.64
N ASP A 200 25.59 -1.43 1.45
CA ASP A 200 25.96 -0.08 1.87
C ASP A 200 26.01 -0.02 3.39
N ASN A 201 27.17 0.33 3.95
CA ASN A 201 27.46 0.45 5.38
C ASN A 201 27.86 1.87 5.77
N GLY A 202 27.50 2.85 4.94
CA GLY A 202 27.90 4.24 5.10
C GLY A 202 29.23 4.52 4.41
N GLY A 203 29.56 5.80 4.28
CA GLY A 203 30.83 6.23 3.70
C GLY A 203 31.98 6.30 4.72
N PRO A 204 33.17 6.69 4.27
CA PRO A 204 34.30 6.96 5.16
C PRO A 204 34.02 8.17 6.07
N GLN A 205 34.58 8.15 7.28
CA GLN A 205 34.68 9.27 8.23
C GLN A 205 33.39 10.09 8.38
N LEU A 206 33.31 11.25 7.71
CA LEU A 206 32.21 12.20 7.78
C LEU A 206 30.88 11.61 7.30
N TYR A 207 30.93 10.66 6.37
CA TYR A 207 29.76 10.02 5.77
C TYR A 207 29.39 8.68 6.44
N ALA A 208 29.95 8.36 7.60
CA ALA A 208 29.80 7.05 8.25
C ALA A 208 28.34 6.63 8.52
N ASN A 209 27.44 7.59 8.72
CA ASN A 209 26.02 7.34 8.98
C ASN A 209 25.12 7.78 7.81
N GLU A 210 25.65 7.86 6.59
CA GLU A 210 24.93 8.36 5.42
C GLU A 210 25.02 7.44 4.21
N TRP A 211 23.95 7.39 3.42
CA TRP A 211 23.91 6.54 2.23
C TRP A 211 24.96 6.95 1.20
N THR A 212 25.66 5.94 0.67
CA THR A 212 26.60 6.12 -0.47
C THR A 212 26.00 5.63 -1.79
N SER A 213 24.96 4.80 -1.71
CA SER A 213 24.30 4.13 -2.84
C SER A 213 22.93 4.70 -3.20
N PHE A 214 22.49 5.78 -2.56
CA PHE A 214 21.18 6.38 -2.83
C PHE A 214 21.09 6.89 -4.27
N VAL A 215 20.03 6.48 -4.98
CA VAL A 215 19.63 7.06 -6.26
C VAL A 215 18.12 6.93 -6.41
N LYS A 216 17.50 7.86 -7.13
CA LYS A 216 16.07 7.79 -7.44
C LYS A 216 15.76 8.03 -8.91
N ALA A 217 14.71 7.39 -9.39
CA ALA A 217 14.19 7.49 -10.75
C ALA A 217 12.71 7.88 -10.73
N THR A 218 12.26 8.65 -11.72
CA THR A 218 10.85 9.00 -11.89
C THR A 218 10.08 7.82 -12.48
N LEU A 219 8.84 7.59 -12.02
CA LEU A 219 7.92 6.59 -12.59
C LEU A 219 7.02 7.24 -13.63
N ASN A 220 6.86 6.60 -14.79
CA ASN A 220 5.90 7.04 -15.80
C ASN A 220 4.65 6.16 -15.78
N CYS A 221 3.56 6.70 -15.25
CA CYS A 221 2.21 6.14 -15.36
C CYS A 221 1.31 7.17 -16.08
N SER A 222 1.36 7.18 -17.42
CA SER A 222 0.63 8.15 -18.23
C SER A 222 -0.28 7.49 -19.27
N VAL A 223 -1.41 8.12 -19.57
CA VAL A 223 -2.14 7.83 -20.82
C VAL A 223 -1.35 8.45 -21.98
N PRO A 224 -0.91 7.65 -22.98
CA PRO A 224 -0.12 8.16 -24.08
C PRO A 224 -0.94 9.09 -24.99
N GLY A 225 -0.24 9.99 -25.68
CA GLY A 225 -0.81 10.96 -26.63
C GLY A 225 0.16 12.11 -26.87
N ASP A 226 -0.21 13.08 -27.72
CA ASP A 226 0.61 14.29 -27.95
C ASP A 226 0.81 15.11 -26.67
N TYR A 227 -0.20 15.08 -25.80
CA TYR A 227 -0.19 15.67 -24.46
C TYR A 227 -0.57 14.58 -23.44
N PRO A 228 0.41 13.80 -22.95
CA PRO A 228 0.12 12.69 -22.05
C PRO A 228 -0.55 13.16 -20.75
N PHE A 229 -1.51 12.38 -20.26
CA PHE A 229 -2.12 12.60 -18.94
C PHE A 229 -1.40 11.74 -17.90
N TYR A 230 -0.73 12.38 -16.93
CA TYR A 230 0.07 11.70 -15.91
C TYR A 230 -0.71 11.43 -14.63
N PHE A 231 -0.59 10.20 -14.12
CA PHE A 231 -1.02 9.83 -12.77
C PHE A 231 0.21 9.84 -11.84
N ASP A 232 0.53 11.01 -11.28
CA ASP A 232 1.76 11.21 -10.49
C ASP A 232 1.65 10.83 -9.01
N GLN A 233 0.46 10.48 -8.53
CA GLN A 233 0.19 10.23 -7.11
C GLN A 233 0.13 8.72 -6.83
N ILE A 234 1.26 8.02 -6.72
CA ILE A 234 1.28 6.60 -6.33
C ILE A 234 0.73 6.42 -4.92
N GLU A 235 -0.06 5.38 -4.66
CA GLU A 235 -0.73 5.15 -3.35
C GLU A 235 -0.46 3.77 -2.76
N ALA A 236 -0.29 2.75 -3.59
CA ALA A 236 -0.02 1.38 -3.14
C ALA A 236 0.75 0.61 -4.21
N ILE A 237 1.48 -0.41 -3.77
CA ILE A 237 2.20 -1.34 -4.64
C ILE A 237 1.98 -2.79 -4.18
N THR A 238 2.10 -3.72 -5.11
CA THR A 238 2.30 -5.14 -4.80
C THR A 238 3.25 -5.75 -5.82
N VAL A 239 4.19 -6.56 -5.34
CA VAL A 239 5.13 -7.30 -6.19
C VAL A 239 4.59 -8.69 -6.45
N VAL A 240 4.63 -9.14 -7.70
CA VAL A 240 4.24 -10.49 -8.11
C VAL A 240 5.22 -11.08 -9.13
N PRO A 241 5.30 -12.41 -9.26
CA PRO A 241 6.02 -13.05 -10.36
C PRO A 241 5.44 -12.60 -11.69
N TYR A 242 6.31 -12.44 -12.69
CA TYR A 242 5.85 -12.14 -14.05
C TYR A 242 5.25 -13.36 -14.75
N SER A 243 5.85 -14.54 -14.51
CA SER A 243 5.42 -15.81 -15.09
C SER A 243 5.72 -16.95 -14.12
N LYS A 244 4.91 -18.02 -14.19
CA LYS A 244 5.18 -19.29 -13.51
C LYS A 244 6.48 -19.92 -14.00
N GLU A 245 6.76 -19.85 -15.31
CA GLU A 245 7.95 -20.44 -15.94
C GLU A 245 9.20 -19.61 -15.66
N GLN A 246 9.09 -18.29 -15.78
CA GLN A 246 10.18 -17.34 -15.52
C GLN A 246 10.07 -16.75 -14.11
N ALA A 247 10.07 -17.61 -13.10
CA ALA A 247 9.94 -17.17 -11.70
C ALA A 247 11.05 -16.17 -11.25
N SER A 248 12.14 -16.04 -12.00
CA SER A 248 13.20 -15.06 -11.76
C SER A 248 12.81 -13.61 -12.09
N THR A 249 11.84 -13.39 -12.97
CA THR A 249 11.36 -12.05 -13.32
C THR A 249 10.12 -11.71 -12.50
N SER A 250 9.97 -10.44 -12.13
CA SER A 250 8.84 -9.99 -11.32
C SER A 250 8.41 -8.61 -11.78
N VAL A 251 7.13 -8.33 -11.58
CA VAL A 251 6.51 -7.05 -11.90
C VAL A 251 5.93 -6.43 -10.63
N VAL A 252 5.87 -5.11 -10.63
CA VAL A 252 5.24 -4.33 -9.58
C VAL A 252 3.97 -3.73 -10.14
N TYR A 253 2.83 -4.18 -9.62
CA TYR A 253 1.57 -3.50 -9.85
C TYR A 253 1.48 -2.34 -8.87
N ALA A 254 1.14 -1.16 -9.37
CA ALA A 254 1.09 0.06 -8.60
C ALA A 254 -0.19 0.84 -8.90
N VAL A 255 -0.81 1.34 -7.83
CA VAL A 255 -1.98 2.21 -7.87
C VAL A 255 -1.54 3.65 -7.88
N PHE A 256 -2.09 4.43 -8.80
CA PHE A 256 -1.88 5.86 -8.89
C PHE A 256 -3.21 6.61 -8.89
N ARG A 257 -3.17 7.88 -8.49
CA ARG A 257 -4.29 8.81 -8.58
C ARG A 257 -3.92 10.00 -9.44
N SER A 258 -4.94 10.63 -10.01
CA SER A 258 -4.82 11.95 -10.62
C SER A 258 -4.47 13.00 -9.55
N PRO A 259 -3.82 14.11 -9.95
CA PRO A 259 -3.72 15.29 -9.10
C PRO A 259 -5.12 15.78 -8.66
N LEU A 260 -5.27 16.23 -7.41
CA LEU A 260 -6.55 16.57 -6.77
C LEU A 260 -7.34 17.74 -7.42
N ALA A 261 -6.83 18.33 -8.50
CA ALA A 261 -7.32 19.57 -9.08
C ALA A 261 -8.42 19.43 -10.16
N GLY A 262 -9.26 18.38 -10.12
CA GLY A 262 -10.51 18.40 -10.91
C GLY A 262 -11.10 17.07 -11.35
N ILE A 263 -10.32 15.99 -11.40
CA ILE A 263 -10.82 14.67 -11.81
C ILE A 263 -10.51 13.68 -10.69
N SER A 264 -11.54 13.00 -10.16
CA SER A 264 -11.35 11.85 -9.25
C SER A 264 -11.13 10.60 -10.09
N SER A 265 -9.89 10.40 -10.54
CA SER A 265 -9.51 9.21 -11.29
C SER A 265 -8.33 8.49 -10.64
N SER A 266 -8.30 7.18 -10.85
CA SER A 266 -7.25 6.29 -10.41
C SER A 266 -6.81 5.41 -11.57
N ALA A 267 -5.56 4.98 -11.53
CA ALA A 267 -4.97 4.14 -12.56
C ALA A 267 -4.16 3.01 -11.94
N ILE A 268 -4.07 1.89 -12.66
CA ILE A 268 -3.17 0.80 -12.34
C ILE A 268 -2.10 0.74 -13.42
N CYS A 269 -0.84 0.84 -13.02
CA CYS A 269 0.32 0.70 -13.88
C CYS A 269 1.18 -0.48 -13.40
N VAL A 270 1.94 -1.07 -14.32
CA VAL A 270 2.76 -2.25 -14.07
C VAL A 270 4.20 -1.92 -14.43
N PHE A 271 5.16 -2.26 -13.57
CA PHE A 271 6.58 -1.99 -13.82
C PHE A 271 7.38 -3.28 -13.77
N ASN A 272 8.15 -3.54 -14.81
CA ASN A 272 9.02 -4.70 -14.89
C ASN A 272 10.33 -4.43 -14.14
N LEU A 273 10.69 -5.30 -13.18
CA LEU A 273 11.90 -5.11 -12.36
C LEU A 273 13.20 -5.17 -13.18
N THR A 274 13.25 -5.96 -14.26
CA THR A 274 14.41 -6.04 -15.14
C THR A 274 14.63 -4.71 -15.85
N HIS A 275 13.59 -4.18 -16.50
CA HIS A 275 13.65 -2.87 -17.15
C HIS A 275 13.95 -1.74 -16.15
N MET A 276 13.39 -1.82 -14.94
CA MET A 276 13.73 -0.90 -13.87
C MET A 276 15.22 -0.98 -13.50
N SER A 277 15.81 -2.18 -13.40
CA SER A 277 17.24 -2.34 -13.16
C SER A 277 18.07 -1.71 -14.27
N ASP A 278 17.68 -1.91 -15.53
CA ASP A 278 18.37 -1.35 -16.70
C ASP A 278 18.39 0.18 -16.66
N VAL A 279 17.29 0.83 -16.27
CA VAL A 279 17.24 2.29 -16.08
C VAL A 279 18.25 2.74 -15.02
N PHE A 280 18.28 2.08 -13.86
CA PHE A 280 19.24 2.44 -12.81
C PHE A 280 20.71 2.21 -13.23
N GLU A 281 20.97 1.18 -14.04
CA GLU A 281 22.31 0.83 -14.50
C GLU A 281 22.81 1.75 -15.62
N ASN A 282 21.94 2.14 -16.55
CA ASN A 282 22.35 2.77 -17.81
C ASN A 282 21.95 4.24 -17.97
N SER A 283 20.92 4.73 -17.26
CA SER A 283 20.39 6.09 -17.46
C SER A 283 21.40 7.20 -17.17
N THR A 284 21.34 8.34 -17.83
CA THR A 284 22.18 9.49 -17.44
C THR A 284 21.66 10.16 -16.17
N TYR A 285 22.47 11.02 -15.58
CA TYR A 285 22.02 11.93 -14.51
C TYR A 285 21.68 13.27 -15.15
N GLY A 286 20.69 13.96 -14.58
CA GLY A 286 20.34 15.31 -15.00
C GLY A 286 21.57 16.22 -15.10
N ARG A 287 21.51 17.17 -16.05
CA ARG A 287 22.58 18.08 -16.50
C ARG A 287 23.62 18.34 -15.40
N SER A 288 24.70 17.55 -15.40
CA SER A 288 25.87 17.86 -14.59
C SER A 288 26.39 19.19 -15.12
N ASP A 289 26.36 20.24 -14.30
CA ASP A 289 27.09 21.46 -14.63
C ASP A 289 28.48 21.07 -15.13
N SER A 290 28.95 21.77 -16.15
CA SER A 290 30.18 21.54 -16.95
C SER A 290 31.50 21.42 -16.16
N THR A 291 31.40 21.33 -14.83
CA THR A 291 32.42 21.01 -13.84
C THR A 291 32.95 19.56 -13.90
N SER A 292 32.41 18.69 -14.76
CA SER A 292 32.97 17.33 -14.98
C SER A 292 34.43 17.32 -15.45
N ARG A 293 34.98 18.48 -15.86
CA ARG A 293 36.38 18.65 -16.32
C ARG A 293 37.46 18.31 -15.29
N GLN A 294 37.15 18.14 -14.00
CA GLN A 294 38.15 17.86 -12.96
C GLN A 294 37.98 16.53 -12.24
N LEU A 295 37.01 15.70 -12.62
CA LEU A 295 36.89 14.36 -12.03
C LEU A 295 38.02 13.45 -12.53
N SER A 296 38.70 12.78 -11.59
CA SER A 296 39.68 11.74 -11.94
C SER A 296 39.02 10.60 -12.73
N GLU A 297 39.77 9.89 -13.58
CA GLU A 297 39.23 8.72 -14.30
C GLU A 297 38.58 7.69 -13.35
N GLU A 298 39.10 7.54 -12.13
CA GLU A 298 38.50 6.68 -11.10
C GLU A 298 37.12 7.19 -10.65
N THR A 299 36.95 8.50 -10.48
CA THR A 299 35.66 9.11 -10.13
C THR A 299 34.68 9.00 -11.29
N LEU A 300 35.14 9.16 -12.53
CA LEU A 300 34.33 8.96 -13.73
C LEU A 300 33.87 7.49 -13.89
N LYS A 301 34.67 6.52 -13.43
CA LYS A 301 34.33 5.09 -13.48
C LYS A 301 33.25 4.68 -12.46
N PHE A 302 33.10 5.43 -11.37
CA PHE A 302 32.14 5.06 -10.34
C PHE A 302 30.87 5.89 -10.46
N ARG A 303 29.82 5.21 -10.88
CA ARG A 303 28.49 5.74 -11.08
C ARG A 303 27.73 5.78 -9.75
N PRO A 304 26.97 6.85 -9.43
CA PRO A 304 26.09 6.86 -8.26
C PRO A 304 25.16 5.65 -8.27
N GLY A 305 24.90 5.08 -7.08
CA GLY A 305 24.09 3.88 -6.94
C GLY A 305 24.72 2.55 -7.34
N LYS A 306 25.99 2.55 -7.74
CA LYS A 306 26.74 1.31 -7.90
C LYS A 306 27.17 0.81 -6.53
N CYS A 307 26.89 -0.46 -6.26
CA CYS A 307 27.26 -1.05 -4.98
C CYS A 307 28.77 -1.32 -4.90
N ALA A 308 29.32 -1.15 -3.70
CA ALA A 308 30.66 -1.58 -3.34
C ALA A 308 30.58 -2.78 -2.39
N ASN A 309 31.67 -3.55 -2.33
CA ASN A 309 31.81 -4.63 -1.34
C ASN A 309 31.86 -4.05 0.08
N ASP A 310 32.62 -2.97 0.28
CA ASP A 310 32.58 -2.14 1.49
C ASP A 310 32.47 -0.67 1.07
N SER A 311 31.33 -0.04 1.31
CA SER A 311 31.11 1.37 1.00
C SER A 311 32.04 2.31 1.79
N ARG A 312 32.59 1.86 2.93
CA ARG A 312 33.48 2.66 3.77
C ARG A 312 34.89 2.78 3.20
N SER A 313 35.26 1.92 2.24
CA SER A 313 36.55 2.01 1.54
C SER A 313 36.55 2.98 0.36
N LEU A 314 35.40 3.58 0.03
CA LEU A 314 35.30 4.60 -1.01
C LEU A 314 36.04 5.87 -0.58
N LYS A 315 36.58 6.64 -1.53
CA LYS A 315 37.28 7.91 -1.23
C LYS A 315 36.26 9.02 -0.95
N GLU A 316 36.56 9.95 -0.04
CA GLU A 316 35.63 11.02 0.32
C GLU A 316 35.28 11.96 -0.83
N ASN A 317 36.27 12.34 -1.65
CA ASN A 317 36.07 13.18 -2.83
C ASN A 317 35.14 12.53 -3.86
N MET A 318 35.22 11.20 -3.97
CA MET A 318 34.35 10.40 -4.80
C MET A 318 32.92 10.43 -4.26
N ILE A 319 32.71 10.17 -2.97
CA ILE A 319 31.37 10.28 -2.34
C ILE A 319 30.76 11.67 -2.52
N ALA A 320 31.52 12.73 -2.29
CA ALA A 320 31.05 14.11 -2.46
C ALA A 320 30.56 14.36 -3.90
N SER A 321 31.29 13.85 -4.91
CA SER A 321 30.87 13.95 -6.30
C SER A 321 29.64 13.12 -6.63
N LEU A 322 29.48 11.92 -6.05
CA LEU A 322 28.31 11.06 -6.30
C LEU A 322 27.01 11.68 -5.76
N ARG A 323 27.12 12.46 -4.68
CA ARG A 323 25.99 13.10 -4.01
C ARG A 323 25.53 14.39 -4.68
N ALA A 324 26.26 14.88 -5.68
CA ALA A 324 25.89 16.07 -6.43
C ALA A 324 24.60 15.86 -7.23
N ASN A 325 24.44 14.68 -7.86
CA ASN A 325 23.27 14.33 -8.67
C ASN A 325 22.77 12.93 -8.32
N LEU A 326 21.60 12.87 -7.67
CA LEU A 326 21.00 11.62 -7.17
C LEU A 326 19.78 11.17 -7.99
N ILE A 327 19.44 11.91 -9.04
CA ILE A 327 18.23 11.68 -9.83
C ILE A 327 18.61 11.33 -11.27
N LEU A 328 18.06 10.20 -11.74
CA LEU A 328 18.21 9.75 -13.12
C LEU A 328 17.35 10.58 -14.06
N ASP A 329 17.84 10.75 -15.29
CA ASP A 329 17.16 11.49 -16.36
C ASP A 329 16.03 10.68 -16.98
N ASP A 330 16.27 9.37 -17.20
CA ASP A 330 15.24 8.48 -17.74
C ASP A 330 14.21 8.12 -16.67
N SER A 331 12.95 8.11 -17.09
CA SER A 331 11.86 7.58 -16.27
C SER A 331 11.65 6.08 -16.50
N ILE A 332 11.27 5.38 -15.44
CA ILE A 332 10.86 3.98 -15.50
C ILE A 332 9.49 3.93 -16.17
N GLN A 333 9.45 3.41 -17.40
CA GLN A 333 8.22 3.29 -18.18
C GLN A 333 7.30 2.21 -17.64
N ASN A 334 6.00 2.45 -17.74
CA ASN A 334 4.98 1.41 -17.55
C ASN A 334 5.18 0.29 -18.59
N HIS A 335 5.14 -0.95 -18.12
CA HIS A 335 5.41 -2.15 -18.89
C HIS A 335 4.50 -2.28 -20.13
N PHE A 336 3.24 -1.87 -20.03
CA PHE A 336 2.27 -1.92 -21.13
C PHE A 336 2.15 -0.59 -21.90
N ASN A 337 3.06 0.36 -21.68
CA ASN A 337 3.08 1.73 -22.24
C ASN A 337 1.88 2.63 -21.88
N SER A 338 0.78 2.08 -21.38
CA SER A 338 -0.40 2.79 -20.87
C SER A 338 -0.98 2.06 -19.64
N PRO A 339 -1.70 2.76 -18.75
CA PRO A 339 -2.34 2.13 -17.60
C PRO A 339 -3.21 0.95 -18.03
N ILE A 340 -3.08 -0.18 -17.34
CA ILE A 340 -3.90 -1.37 -17.65
C ILE A 340 -5.35 -1.18 -17.25
N SER A 341 -5.63 -0.28 -16.31
CA SER A 341 -6.97 0.07 -15.86
C SER A 341 -7.00 1.54 -15.48
N ILE A 342 -8.03 2.25 -15.93
CA ILE A 342 -8.34 3.62 -15.53
C ILE A 342 -9.75 3.60 -14.96
N TYR A 343 -9.88 4.10 -13.74
CA TYR A 343 -11.15 4.23 -13.05
C TYR A 343 -11.47 5.71 -12.86
N SER A 344 -12.65 6.10 -13.31
CA SER A 344 -13.20 7.44 -13.15
C SER A 344 -14.52 7.32 -12.42
N GLY A 345 -14.60 7.80 -11.18
CA GLY A 345 -15.76 7.62 -10.31
C GLY A 345 -15.73 8.54 -9.09
N SER A 346 -16.66 8.33 -8.16
CA SER A 346 -16.67 9.05 -6.87
C SER A 346 -15.50 8.66 -5.98
N ASP A 347 -15.06 7.41 -6.13
CA ASP A 347 -14.07 6.76 -5.30
C ASP A 347 -12.68 6.84 -5.92
N ARG A 348 -11.65 6.64 -5.10
CA ARG A 348 -10.26 6.55 -5.55
C ARG A 348 -9.61 5.30 -4.99
N PHE A 349 -8.78 4.67 -5.79
CA PHE A 349 -8.07 3.46 -5.40
C PHE A 349 -7.10 3.77 -4.24
N THR A 350 -7.05 2.89 -3.24
CA THR A 350 -6.21 3.04 -2.05
C THR A 350 -5.20 1.92 -1.90
N GLN A 351 -5.56 0.69 -2.30
CA GLN A 351 -4.82 -0.53 -2.03
C GLN A 351 -4.97 -1.50 -3.19
N ILE A 352 -3.98 -2.38 -3.36
CA ILE A 352 -3.95 -3.38 -4.42
C ILE A 352 -3.41 -4.71 -3.89
N ALA A 353 -4.09 -5.80 -4.22
CA ALA A 353 -3.57 -7.15 -4.09
C ALA A 353 -3.76 -7.87 -5.43
N VAL A 354 -2.83 -8.74 -5.78
CA VAL A 354 -2.86 -9.48 -7.06
C VAL A 354 -2.67 -10.95 -6.78
N ASP A 355 -3.60 -11.77 -7.26
CA ASP A 355 -3.47 -13.21 -7.36
C ASP A 355 -2.85 -13.53 -8.73
N PRO A 356 -1.55 -13.86 -8.76
CA PRO A 356 -0.81 -13.87 -10.02
C PRO A 356 -0.93 -15.22 -10.73
N GLN A 357 -0.95 -15.17 -12.06
CA GLN A 357 -0.79 -16.34 -12.93
C GLN A 357 -1.82 -17.46 -12.68
N VAL A 358 -3.07 -17.07 -12.47
CA VAL A 358 -4.22 -17.97 -12.37
C VAL A 358 -4.42 -18.64 -13.72
N LEU A 359 -4.28 -19.97 -13.77
CA LEU A 359 -4.41 -20.74 -15.01
C LEU A 359 -5.89 -20.89 -15.35
N ALA A 360 -6.28 -20.43 -16.53
CA ALA A 360 -7.63 -20.59 -17.08
C ALA A 360 -7.70 -21.81 -18.01
N LEU A 361 -8.92 -22.19 -18.41
CA LEU A 361 -9.18 -23.36 -19.26
C LEU A 361 -8.72 -23.19 -20.72
N ASP A 362 -8.47 -21.96 -21.15
CA ASP A 362 -7.88 -21.63 -22.46
C ASP A 362 -6.36 -21.87 -22.51
N GLY A 363 -5.75 -22.29 -21.39
CA GLY A 363 -4.31 -22.53 -21.26
C GLY A 363 -3.50 -21.28 -20.93
N HIS A 364 -4.11 -20.09 -20.88
CA HIS A 364 -3.42 -18.85 -20.52
C HIS A 364 -3.41 -18.64 -19.00
N CYS A 365 -2.38 -17.93 -18.53
CA CYS A 365 -2.28 -17.49 -17.14
C CYS A 365 -2.66 -16.02 -17.04
N TYR A 366 -3.61 -15.71 -16.16
CA TYR A 366 -4.13 -14.35 -15.93
C TYR A 366 -3.75 -13.85 -14.54
N ASP A 367 -3.49 -12.55 -14.42
CA ASP A 367 -3.35 -11.90 -13.12
C ASP A 367 -4.72 -11.33 -12.70
N VAL A 368 -5.23 -11.78 -11.55
CA VAL A 368 -6.49 -11.30 -10.97
C VAL A 368 -6.19 -10.27 -9.88
N ILE A 369 -6.70 -9.06 -10.08
CA ILE A 369 -6.38 -7.88 -9.28
C ILE A 369 -7.58 -7.53 -8.39
N PHE A 370 -7.31 -7.35 -7.10
CA PHE A 370 -8.24 -6.82 -6.11
C PHE A 370 -7.82 -5.40 -5.74
N ILE A 371 -8.76 -4.45 -5.84
CA ILE A 371 -8.53 -3.03 -5.56
C ILE A 371 -9.46 -2.56 -4.44
N GLY A 372 -8.89 -1.92 -3.43
CA GLY A 372 -9.64 -1.22 -2.40
C GLY A 372 -9.82 0.25 -2.77
N THR A 373 -10.93 0.87 -2.34
CA THR A 373 -11.17 2.31 -2.52
C THR A 373 -11.28 3.08 -1.20
N ASP A 374 -11.20 4.40 -1.28
CA ASP A 374 -11.47 5.29 -0.14
C ASP A 374 -12.97 5.38 0.22
N GLY A 375 -13.87 5.09 -0.73
CA GLY A 375 -15.29 4.87 -0.47
C GLY A 375 -15.61 3.50 0.15
N GLY A 376 -14.63 2.58 0.18
CA GLY A 376 -14.74 1.27 0.80
C GLY A 376 -15.22 0.15 -0.12
N ASN A 377 -15.23 0.38 -1.43
CA ASN A 377 -15.46 -0.65 -2.43
C ASN A 377 -14.24 -1.56 -2.58
N ILE A 378 -14.50 -2.82 -2.92
CA ILE A 378 -13.50 -3.80 -3.31
C ILE A 378 -13.79 -4.26 -4.74
N LEU A 379 -12.97 -3.87 -5.70
CA LEU A 379 -13.14 -4.23 -7.11
C LEU A 379 -12.31 -5.46 -7.44
N LYS A 380 -12.89 -6.41 -8.17
CA LYS A 380 -12.18 -7.54 -8.76
C LYS A 380 -12.02 -7.32 -10.26
N ILE A 381 -10.80 -7.36 -10.75
CA ILE A 381 -10.42 -7.01 -12.13
C ILE A 381 -9.51 -8.12 -12.66
N VAL A 382 -9.67 -8.51 -13.92
CA VAL A 382 -8.72 -9.40 -14.60
C VAL A 382 -7.82 -8.59 -15.54
N ASN A 383 -6.51 -8.79 -15.47
CA ASN A 383 -5.57 -8.24 -16.44
C ASN A 383 -5.61 -9.07 -17.73
N LEU A 384 -5.87 -8.41 -18.85
CA LEU A 384 -5.92 -9.01 -20.19
C LEU A 384 -4.75 -8.53 -21.07
N ALA A 385 -3.99 -7.55 -20.58
CA ALA A 385 -2.87 -6.97 -21.31
C ALA A 385 -1.77 -8.01 -21.53
N GLY A 386 -1.32 -8.13 -22.77
CA GLY A 386 -0.23 -9.03 -23.16
C GLY A 386 -0.64 -10.48 -23.44
N ILE A 387 -1.93 -10.85 -23.29
CA ILE A 387 -2.40 -12.21 -23.62
C ILE A 387 -2.64 -12.38 -25.12
N SER A 388 -3.17 -11.35 -25.80
CA SER A 388 -3.36 -11.35 -27.24
C SER A 388 -2.98 -10.00 -27.87
N ASP A 389 -2.58 -10.02 -29.14
CA ASP A 389 -2.27 -8.79 -29.91
C ASP A 389 -3.53 -7.93 -30.17
N VAL A 390 -4.72 -8.46 -29.87
CA VAL A 390 -6.01 -7.79 -30.11
C VAL A 390 -6.23 -6.73 -29.03
N LYS A 391 -5.80 -5.50 -29.32
CA LYS A 391 -5.80 -4.30 -28.47
C LYS A 391 -7.18 -3.81 -27.95
N MET A 392 -8.24 -4.61 -27.93
CA MET A 392 -9.57 -4.08 -27.58
C MET A 392 -9.67 -3.63 -26.12
N GLN A 393 -9.08 -4.36 -25.17
CA GLN A 393 -9.19 -4.05 -23.75
C GLN A 393 -8.00 -4.59 -22.96
N THR A 394 -7.36 -3.76 -22.13
CA THR A 394 -6.21 -4.15 -21.29
C THR A 394 -6.61 -4.80 -19.97
N SER A 395 -7.82 -4.54 -19.46
CA SER A 395 -8.36 -5.21 -18.27
C SER A 395 -9.88 -5.16 -18.24
N TYR A 396 -10.50 -6.13 -17.55
CA TYR A 396 -11.96 -6.20 -17.41
C TYR A 396 -12.36 -6.19 -15.92
N HIS A 397 -13.34 -5.34 -15.57
CA HIS A 397 -13.92 -5.31 -14.23
C HIS A 397 -14.95 -6.43 -14.10
N ILE A 398 -14.60 -7.47 -13.33
CA ILE A 398 -15.42 -8.66 -13.15
C ILE A 398 -16.65 -8.31 -12.30
N TYR A 399 -16.45 -7.81 -11.09
CA TYR A 399 -17.50 -7.27 -10.21
C TYR A 399 -16.90 -6.55 -9.01
N THR A 400 -17.75 -5.81 -8.29
CA THR A 400 -17.46 -5.31 -6.95
C THR A 400 -17.77 -6.40 -5.92
N VAL A 401 -16.74 -6.84 -5.20
CA VAL A 401 -16.79 -7.97 -4.25
C VAL A 401 -17.67 -7.63 -3.05
N GLU A 402 -17.46 -6.46 -2.46
CA GLU A 402 -18.13 -5.99 -1.24
C GLU A 402 -18.04 -4.45 -1.16
N THR A 403 -19.01 -3.83 -0.48
CA THR A 403 -19.03 -2.37 -0.22
C THR A 403 -18.98 -2.11 1.28
N MET A 404 -17.84 -1.64 1.76
CA MET A 404 -17.64 -1.24 3.15
C MET A 404 -17.96 0.25 3.29
N ASN A 405 -18.74 0.66 4.29
CA ASN A 405 -18.96 2.10 4.55
C ASN A 405 -17.75 2.76 5.26
N ALA A 406 -16.53 2.38 4.88
CA ALA A 406 -15.28 2.87 5.44
C ALA A 406 -14.11 2.65 4.46
N PRO A 407 -13.12 3.56 4.39
CA PRO A 407 -11.97 3.43 3.50
C PRO A 407 -11.23 2.11 3.67
N ILE A 408 -10.86 1.48 2.55
CA ILE A 408 -9.99 0.30 2.56
C ILE A 408 -8.55 0.75 2.82
N ARG A 409 -7.92 0.19 3.86
CA ARG A 409 -6.59 0.54 4.34
C ARG A 409 -5.53 -0.51 4.04
N ASN A 410 -5.91 -1.77 3.87
CA ASN A 410 -4.99 -2.81 3.43
C ASN A 410 -5.75 -3.96 2.75
N LEU A 411 -5.08 -4.64 1.82
CA LEU A 411 -5.52 -5.87 1.17
C LEU A 411 -4.39 -6.89 1.20
N MET A 412 -4.70 -8.11 1.62
CA MET A 412 -3.74 -9.21 1.62
C MET A 412 -4.39 -10.49 1.10
N LEU A 413 -3.73 -11.17 0.16
CA LEU A 413 -4.15 -12.49 -0.28
C LEU A 413 -3.51 -13.55 0.61
N TYR A 414 -4.29 -14.56 0.95
CA TYR A 414 -3.87 -15.76 1.66
C TYR A 414 -4.29 -17.00 0.88
N HIS A 415 -3.31 -17.75 0.41
CA HIS A 415 -3.50 -19.05 -0.22
C HIS A 415 -3.26 -20.13 0.84
N ALA A 416 -4.32 -20.80 1.30
CA ALA A 416 -4.17 -21.98 2.15
C ALA A 416 -3.88 -23.20 1.26
N ASN A 417 -2.67 -23.75 1.38
CA ASN A 417 -2.34 -25.05 0.80
C ASN A 417 -2.52 -26.11 1.88
N SER A 418 -3.77 -26.34 2.31
CA SER A 418 -4.08 -27.53 3.09
C SER A 418 -4.38 -28.62 2.07
N GLY A 419 -3.59 -29.69 1.96
CA GLY A 419 -3.66 -30.66 0.85
C GLY A 419 -4.99 -31.40 0.63
N TYR A 420 -6.08 -30.98 1.28
CA TYR A 420 -7.45 -31.47 1.12
C TYR A 420 -8.42 -30.39 0.61
N VAL A 421 -8.16 -29.10 0.85
CA VAL A 421 -8.98 -27.96 0.43
C VAL A 421 -8.07 -26.75 0.16
N ASP A 422 -8.02 -26.31 -1.09
CA ASP A 422 -7.35 -25.08 -1.51
C ASP A 422 -8.26 -23.88 -1.24
N ASP A 423 -8.33 -23.50 0.03
CA ASP A 423 -9.08 -22.32 0.44
C ASP A 423 -8.24 -21.06 0.24
N HIS A 424 -8.73 -20.14 -0.58
CA HIS A 424 -8.03 -18.90 -0.87
C HIS A 424 -8.89 -17.70 -0.44
N TYR A 425 -8.29 -16.81 0.34
CA TYR A 425 -8.97 -15.69 0.97
C TYR A 425 -8.30 -14.36 0.70
N LEU A 426 -9.12 -13.32 0.52
CA LEU A 426 -8.73 -11.93 0.60
C LEU A 426 -9.02 -11.42 2.02
N ILE A 427 -7.97 -10.96 2.70
CA ILE A 427 -8.06 -10.24 3.97
C ILE A 427 -8.13 -8.75 3.68
N VAL A 428 -9.20 -8.12 4.16
CA VAL A 428 -9.51 -6.72 3.91
C VAL A 428 -9.52 -5.98 5.23
N VAL A 429 -8.74 -4.91 5.31
CA VAL A 429 -8.65 -4.06 6.50
C VAL A 429 -9.23 -2.70 6.17
N SER A 430 -10.25 -2.28 6.90
CA SER A 430 -10.77 -0.91 6.89
C SER A 430 -10.37 -0.17 8.17
N ASP A 431 -10.87 1.05 8.38
CA ASP A 431 -10.58 1.81 9.59
C ASP A 431 -11.03 1.14 10.88
N ASN A 432 -12.11 0.36 10.83
CA ASN A 432 -12.84 -0.14 12.00
C ASN A 432 -13.10 -1.65 11.98
N THR A 433 -12.85 -2.34 10.86
CA THR A 433 -13.18 -3.78 10.73
C THR A 433 -12.14 -4.51 9.89
N VAL A 434 -11.98 -5.79 10.16
CA VAL A 434 -11.20 -6.73 9.33
C VAL A 434 -12.14 -7.82 8.84
N TRP A 435 -12.05 -8.10 7.54
CA TRP A 435 -12.89 -9.08 6.86
C TRP A 435 -12.03 -10.11 6.17
N ARG A 436 -12.54 -11.34 6.12
CA ARG A 436 -12.00 -12.41 5.31
C ARG A 436 -13.07 -12.80 4.29
N ILE A 437 -12.71 -12.72 3.02
CA ILE A 437 -13.60 -12.94 1.89
C ILE A 437 -12.99 -14.01 0.97
N PRO A 438 -13.74 -15.04 0.53
CA PRO A 438 -13.25 -15.97 -0.48
C PRO A 438 -12.87 -15.22 -1.77
N ILE A 439 -11.74 -15.57 -2.41
CA ILE A 439 -11.29 -14.86 -3.63
C ILE A 439 -12.22 -15.10 -4.83
N ALA A 440 -12.99 -16.19 -4.81
CA ALA A 440 -13.91 -16.59 -5.86
C ALA A 440 -15.30 -16.86 -5.27
N TYR A 441 -16.32 -16.28 -5.89
CA TYR A 441 -17.72 -16.46 -5.52
C TYR A 441 -18.57 -16.69 -6.77
N CYS A 442 -18.39 -17.85 -7.40
CA CYS A 442 -18.94 -18.18 -8.72
C CYS A 442 -20.44 -18.45 -8.68
N GLY A 443 -20.98 -18.94 -7.56
CA GLY A 443 -22.40 -19.24 -7.37
C GLY A 443 -23.36 -18.04 -7.47
N ARG A 444 -22.84 -16.84 -7.73
CA ARG A 444 -23.63 -15.63 -8.03
C ARG A 444 -24.22 -15.63 -9.43
N SER A 445 -23.65 -16.42 -10.35
CA SER A 445 -24.14 -16.56 -11.72
C SER A 445 -24.98 -17.82 -11.84
N HIS A 446 -26.23 -17.67 -12.27
CA HIS A 446 -27.22 -18.75 -12.29
C HIS A 446 -27.43 -19.38 -13.67
N SER A 447 -26.82 -18.80 -14.71
CA SER A 447 -26.88 -19.32 -16.07
C SER A 447 -25.48 -19.45 -16.67
N CYS A 448 -25.36 -20.29 -17.70
CA CYS A 448 -24.11 -20.44 -18.44
C CYS A 448 -23.64 -19.09 -19.01
N ALA A 449 -24.55 -18.33 -19.62
CA ALA A 449 -24.23 -17.03 -20.19
C ALA A 449 -23.68 -16.06 -19.13
N ASP A 450 -24.35 -15.96 -17.98
CA ASP A 450 -23.89 -15.09 -16.88
C ASP A 450 -22.52 -15.54 -16.36
N CYS A 451 -22.30 -16.85 -16.21
CA CYS A 451 -21.03 -17.39 -15.72
C CYS A 451 -19.86 -17.07 -16.67
N ILE A 452 -20.06 -17.26 -17.97
CA ILE A 452 -19.06 -16.95 -19.00
C ILE A 452 -18.79 -15.43 -19.06
N SER A 453 -19.84 -14.61 -18.97
CA SER A 453 -19.72 -13.14 -19.00
C SER A 453 -18.96 -12.56 -17.80
N LEU A 454 -18.83 -13.28 -16.69
CA LEU A 454 -18.01 -12.84 -15.55
C LEU A 454 -16.56 -12.64 -15.97
N ARG A 455 -16.05 -13.48 -16.89
CA ARG A 455 -14.65 -13.49 -17.32
C ARG A 455 -13.68 -13.61 -16.12
N ASP A 456 -14.10 -14.36 -15.10
CA ASP A 456 -13.33 -14.64 -13.88
C ASP A 456 -12.53 -15.94 -14.09
N PRO A 457 -11.18 -15.89 -14.14
CA PRO A 457 -10.36 -17.10 -14.31
C PRO A 457 -10.60 -18.17 -13.25
N HIS A 458 -11.10 -17.80 -12.07
CA HIS A 458 -11.43 -18.73 -11.00
C HIS A 458 -12.78 -19.44 -11.19
N CYS A 459 -13.64 -18.97 -12.11
CA CYS A 459 -14.99 -19.48 -12.29
C CYS A 459 -15.17 -20.11 -13.66
N ALA A 460 -15.88 -21.23 -13.70
CA ALA A 460 -16.32 -21.86 -14.94
C ALA A 460 -17.73 -22.43 -14.80
N TRP A 461 -18.42 -22.55 -15.92
CA TRP A 461 -19.72 -23.21 -15.97
C TRP A 461 -19.51 -24.72 -16.07
N ASP A 462 -20.05 -25.49 -15.13
CA ASP A 462 -20.07 -26.94 -15.20
C ASP A 462 -21.37 -27.40 -15.87
N SER A 463 -21.26 -27.99 -17.06
CA SER A 463 -22.45 -28.46 -17.78
C SER A 463 -23.10 -29.71 -17.19
N GLN A 464 -22.40 -30.45 -16.32
CA GLN A 464 -23.01 -31.61 -15.64
C GLN A 464 -23.84 -31.17 -14.43
N LEU A 465 -23.34 -30.19 -13.67
CA LEU A 465 -24.03 -29.65 -12.50
C LEU A 465 -25.01 -28.52 -12.84
N GLU A 466 -24.94 -28.00 -14.07
CA GLU A 466 -25.69 -26.82 -14.54
C GLU A 466 -25.50 -25.61 -13.60
N GLN A 467 -24.27 -25.39 -13.15
CA GLN A 467 -23.93 -24.35 -12.17
C GLN A 467 -22.59 -23.70 -12.48
N CYS A 468 -22.46 -22.42 -12.08
CA CYS A 468 -21.19 -21.71 -12.11
C CYS A 468 -20.39 -22.03 -10.84
N VAL A 469 -19.27 -22.72 -11.00
CA VAL A 469 -18.45 -23.26 -9.90
C VAL A 469 -17.04 -22.70 -9.93
N VAL A 470 -16.35 -22.81 -8.79
CA VAL A 470 -14.90 -22.52 -8.73
C VAL A 470 -14.17 -23.63 -9.48
N VAL A 471 -13.24 -23.26 -10.35
CA VAL A 471 -12.41 -24.21 -11.10
C VAL A 471 -11.49 -24.91 -10.11
N ASN A 472 -11.74 -26.20 -9.87
CA ASN A 472 -10.89 -27.08 -9.08
C ASN A 472 -10.27 -28.14 -10.00
N GLU A 473 -9.19 -28.80 -9.60
CA GLU A 473 -8.53 -29.88 -10.37
C GLU A 473 -9.42 -31.13 -10.61
N HIS A 474 -10.66 -31.14 -10.12
CA HIS A 474 -11.58 -32.26 -10.24
C HIS A 474 -12.22 -32.32 -11.63
N SER A 475 -12.61 -33.54 -12.04
CA SER A 475 -13.23 -33.82 -13.33
C SER A 475 -14.65 -33.25 -13.42
N GLY A 476 -14.80 -32.14 -14.15
CA GLY A 476 -16.08 -31.56 -14.57
C GLY A 476 -16.04 -31.16 -16.05
N HIS A 477 -17.21 -30.95 -16.66
CA HIS A 477 -17.30 -30.46 -18.05
C HIS A 477 -17.36 -28.93 -18.03
N TYR A 478 -16.20 -28.33 -17.81
CA TYR A 478 -16.10 -26.90 -17.60
C TYR A 478 -16.07 -26.11 -18.92
N LYS A 479 -16.77 -24.98 -18.89
CA LYS A 479 -16.82 -23.99 -19.98
C LYS A 479 -16.42 -22.62 -19.43
N GLN A 480 -15.50 -21.94 -20.11
CA GLN A 480 -14.98 -20.63 -19.71
C GLN A 480 -14.54 -19.83 -20.95
N ASN A 481 -14.70 -18.50 -20.94
CA ASN A 481 -14.12 -17.60 -21.95
C ASN A 481 -13.69 -16.29 -21.28
N ILE A 482 -12.38 -16.14 -21.05
CA ILE A 482 -11.84 -14.98 -20.33
C ILE A 482 -11.53 -13.81 -21.28
N LEU A 483 -11.05 -14.09 -22.49
CA LEU A 483 -10.61 -13.06 -23.45
C LEU A 483 -11.76 -12.25 -24.03
N GLU A 484 -12.89 -12.90 -24.32
CA GLU A 484 -14.02 -12.22 -24.96
C GLU A 484 -15.26 -12.17 -24.08
N GLY A 485 -15.50 -13.22 -23.28
CA GLY A 485 -16.71 -13.33 -22.47
C GLY A 485 -17.98 -13.63 -23.26
N HIS A 486 -17.87 -14.06 -24.52
CA HIS A 486 -19.02 -14.45 -25.35
C HIS A 486 -19.51 -15.85 -25.00
N SER A 487 -20.82 -15.98 -24.80
CA SER A 487 -21.49 -17.24 -24.44
C SER A 487 -22.15 -17.97 -25.62
N ASP A 488 -22.36 -17.27 -26.74
CA ASP A 488 -23.30 -17.71 -27.79
C ASP A 488 -22.91 -19.03 -28.46
N GLU A 489 -21.63 -19.38 -28.54
CA GLU A 489 -21.17 -20.66 -29.10
C GLU A 489 -20.93 -21.72 -28.01
N ILE A 490 -20.56 -21.26 -26.81
CA ILE A 490 -20.10 -22.10 -25.70
C ILE A 490 -21.29 -22.69 -24.96
N CYS A 491 -22.32 -21.90 -24.73
CA CYS A 491 -23.51 -22.27 -23.99
C CYS A 491 -24.60 -22.92 -24.86
N LEU A 492 -24.34 -23.15 -26.16
CA LEU A 492 -25.25 -23.88 -27.02
C LEU A 492 -25.43 -25.29 -26.49
N ASP A 493 -26.70 -25.58 -26.25
CA ASP A 493 -27.15 -26.81 -25.66
C ASP A 493 -27.09 -27.94 -26.72
N ALA A 494 -26.57 -29.10 -26.34
CA ALA A 494 -26.52 -30.28 -27.22
C ALA A 494 -27.93 -30.77 -27.62
N SER A 495 -28.99 -30.14 -27.10
CA SER A 495 -30.37 -30.36 -27.52
C SER A 495 -30.62 -30.03 -29.00
N PHE A 496 -29.82 -29.16 -29.64
CA PHE A 496 -30.00 -28.85 -31.06
C PHE A 496 -29.37 -29.87 -32.04
N SER A 497 -28.42 -30.70 -31.60
CA SER A 497 -27.79 -31.70 -32.46
C SER A 497 -28.65 -32.96 -32.72
N ARG A 498 -29.87 -33.04 -32.20
CA ARG A 498 -30.80 -34.13 -32.56
C ARG A 498 -31.56 -33.94 -33.86
N VAL A 499 -31.40 -32.82 -34.58
CA VAL A 499 -32.20 -32.59 -35.81
C VAL A 499 -31.44 -32.76 -37.12
N LEU A 500 -30.12 -32.99 -37.12
CA LEU A 500 -29.41 -33.29 -38.37
C LEU A 500 -28.60 -34.57 -38.22
N SER A 501 -29.28 -35.69 -38.50
CA SER A 501 -28.64 -36.97 -38.76
C SER A 501 -27.86 -36.87 -40.08
N PRO A 502 -26.62 -37.38 -40.18
CA PRO A 502 -25.66 -36.93 -41.18
C PRO A 502 -25.58 -37.88 -42.38
N GLU A 503 -25.43 -37.30 -43.57
CA GLU A 503 -24.80 -37.99 -44.69
C GLU A 503 -23.29 -38.13 -44.40
N LYS A 504 -22.85 -39.39 -44.40
CA LYS A 504 -21.48 -39.81 -44.15
C LYS A 504 -20.57 -39.35 -45.29
N GLU A 505 -19.48 -38.68 -44.96
CA GLU A 505 -18.26 -38.80 -45.74
C GLU A 505 -17.06 -38.87 -44.78
N GLU A 506 -16.49 -40.07 -44.68
CA GLU A 506 -15.34 -40.39 -43.84
C GLU A 506 -14.08 -39.71 -44.38
N THR A 507 -13.54 -38.75 -43.64
CA THR A 507 -12.13 -38.35 -43.78
C THR A 507 -11.44 -38.50 -42.43
N THR A 508 -10.56 -39.49 -42.38
CA THR A 508 -9.76 -39.86 -41.22
C THR A 508 -8.60 -38.87 -41.05
N VAL A 509 -8.65 -38.04 -40.01
CA VAL A 509 -7.48 -37.27 -39.55
C VAL A 509 -7.21 -37.65 -38.09
N LYS A 510 -6.05 -38.29 -37.88
CA LYS A 510 -5.55 -38.76 -36.59
C LYS A 510 -5.19 -37.57 -35.70
N TYR A 511 -5.81 -37.45 -34.53
CA TYR A 511 -5.30 -36.65 -33.41
C TYR A 511 -4.80 -37.57 -32.29
N GLY A 512 -3.66 -37.17 -31.71
CA GLY A 512 -2.81 -37.96 -30.83
C GLY A 512 -3.38 -38.25 -29.45
N GLU A 513 -2.72 -39.21 -28.81
CA GLU A 513 -3.03 -39.92 -27.57
C GLU A 513 -3.48 -39.04 -26.40
N ILE A 514 -4.69 -39.30 -25.92
CA ILE A 514 -5.25 -38.79 -24.67
C ILE A 514 -4.70 -39.66 -23.53
N CYS A 515 -3.98 -39.06 -22.59
CA CYS A 515 -3.51 -39.73 -21.38
C CYS A 515 -4.70 -40.02 -20.45
N LEU A 516 -4.99 -41.29 -20.21
CA LEU A 516 -6.01 -41.76 -19.28
C LEU A 516 -5.45 -41.73 -17.85
N CYS A 517 -6.00 -40.86 -17.00
CA CYS A 517 -5.74 -40.88 -15.55
C CYS A 517 -6.60 -41.97 -14.88
N GLU A 518 -5.95 -42.81 -14.09
CA GLU A 518 -6.53 -44.00 -13.44
C GLU A 518 -7.52 -43.62 -12.32
N ASP A 519 -8.75 -44.17 -12.41
CA ASP A 519 -9.88 -43.94 -11.51
C ASP A 519 -9.55 -44.23 -10.04
N LYS A 520 -9.47 -43.18 -9.21
CA LYS A 520 -9.63 -43.34 -7.75
C LYS A 520 -11.06 -42.97 -7.37
N LYS A 521 -11.81 -43.99 -6.91
CA LYS A 521 -13.18 -43.88 -6.40
C LYS A 521 -13.32 -42.75 -5.36
N PRO A 522 -14.35 -41.89 -5.47
CA PRO A 522 -14.57 -40.79 -4.54
C PRO A 522 -15.16 -41.32 -3.21
N PRO A 523 -14.66 -40.88 -2.04
CA PRO A 523 -15.30 -41.14 -0.76
C PRO A 523 -16.43 -40.14 -0.48
N GLU A 524 -17.39 -40.58 0.33
CA GLU A 524 -18.68 -39.93 0.61
C GLU A 524 -18.55 -38.48 1.13
N LEU A 525 -19.33 -37.60 0.49
CA LEU A 525 -19.51 -36.19 0.83
C LEU A 525 -19.89 -36.01 2.32
N CYS A 526 -19.02 -35.38 3.10
CA CYS A 526 -19.46 -34.64 4.28
C CYS A 526 -20.02 -33.30 3.84
N ALA A 527 -21.22 -32.99 4.30
CA ALA A 527 -21.98 -31.81 3.95
C ALA A 527 -21.16 -30.51 4.13
N MET A 528 -21.13 -29.74 3.05
CA MET A 528 -20.51 -28.42 2.92
C MET A 528 -20.94 -27.50 4.08
N ALA A 529 -20.00 -27.12 4.94
CA ALA A 529 -20.15 -25.91 5.72
C ALA A 529 -20.09 -24.74 4.73
N GLY A 530 -21.22 -24.06 4.53
CA GLY A 530 -21.32 -22.93 3.62
C GLY A 530 -20.19 -21.93 3.84
N THR A 531 -19.57 -21.52 2.74
CA THR A 531 -18.51 -20.50 2.67
C THR A 531 -19.07 -19.15 3.11
N ALA A 532 -19.17 -18.94 4.43
CA ALA A 532 -19.74 -17.73 4.99
C ALA A 532 -18.68 -16.63 5.12
N PHE A 533 -19.08 -15.40 4.75
CA PHE A 533 -18.34 -14.19 5.08
C PHE A 533 -18.18 -14.09 6.60
N SER A 534 -16.94 -14.04 7.07
CA SER A 534 -16.62 -13.93 8.49
C SER A 534 -16.21 -12.49 8.80
N LYS A 535 -16.97 -11.84 9.68
CA LYS A 535 -16.79 -10.45 10.10
C LYS A 535 -16.52 -10.41 11.59
N ILE A 536 -15.48 -9.70 12.00
CA ILE A 536 -15.30 -9.29 13.40
C ILE A 536 -15.77 -7.83 13.50
N SER A 537 -16.80 -7.57 14.32
CA SER A 537 -17.27 -6.22 14.65
C SER A 537 -17.64 -6.11 16.11
N THR A 538 -17.30 -5.00 16.77
CA THR A 538 -17.77 -4.67 18.11
C THR A 538 -19.21 -4.15 18.06
N GLU A 539 -20.09 -4.72 18.88
CA GLU A 539 -21.38 -4.11 19.21
C GLU A 539 -21.11 -2.81 19.94
N SER A 540 -21.33 -1.67 19.27
CA SER A 540 -21.55 -0.43 19.98
C SER A 540 -22.77 -0.66 20.86
N ALA A 541 -22.64 -0.35 22.15
CA ALA A 541 -23.77 -0.25 23.06
C ALA A 541 -24.83 0.60 22.35
N ARG A 542 -25.89 -0.05 21.86
CA ARG A 542 -27.04 0.62 21.26
C ARG A 542 -27.71 1.38 22.39
N SER A 543 -27.30 2.63 22.59
CA SER A 543 -28.13 3.56 23.35
C SER A 543 -29.44 3.64 22.59
N THR A 544 -30.50 3.18 23.26
CA THR A 544 -31.84 3.13 22.68
C THR A 544 -32.26 4.53 22.25
N LEU A 545 -33.02 4.62 21.16
CA LEU A 545 -33.42 5.85 20.47
C LEU A 545 -34.02 6.93 21.39
N SER A 546 -34.51 6.55 22.58
CA SER A 546 -35.03 7.46 23.61
C SER A 546 -33.96 8.40 24.20
N ASP A 547 -32.72 7.94 24.37
CA ASP A 547 -31.65 8.75 24.98
C ASP A 547 -31.16 9.87 24.05
N ARG A 548 -31.19 9.65 22.73
CA ARG A 548 -30.74 10.65 21.74
C ARG A 548 -31.62 11.89 21.72
N ASN A 549 -32.94 11.71 21.81
CA ASN A 549 -33.85 12.86 21.79
C ASN A 549 -33.71 13.71 23.04
N SER A 550 -33.59 13.08 24.22
CA SER A 550 -33.39 13.79 25.49
C SER A 550 -32.12 14.65 25.50
N ILE A 551 -31.01 14.14 24.93
CA ILE A 551 -29.75 14.91 24.83
C ILE A 551 -29.89 16.08 23.86
N ILE A 552 -30.56 15.89 22.71
CA ILE A 552 -30.77 16.97 21.74
C ILE A 552 -31.60 18.10 22.36
N PHE A 553 -32.70 17.79 23.05
CA PHE A 553 -33.52 18.80 23.71
C PHE A 553 -32.77 19.51 24.84
N LEU A 554 -31.92 18.81 25.59
CA LEU A 554 -31.07 19.41 26.62
C LEU A 554 -30.06 20.40 25.99
N CYS A 555 -29.37 20.01 24.91
CA CYS A 555 -28.40 20.85 24.22
C CYS A 555 -29.05 22.11 23.62
N ILE A 556 -30.23 21.97 23.01
CA ILE A 556 -30.99 23.11 22.48
C ILE A 556 -31.42 24.04 23.63
N GLY A 557 -31.90 23.49 24.76
CA GLY A 557 -32.27 24.26 25.93
C GLY A 557 -31.11 25.08 26.52
N VAL A 558 -29.93 24.46 26.64
CA VAL A 558 -28.71 25.14 27.12
C VAL A 558 -28.27 26.25 26.16
N ALA A 559 -28.31 26.00 24.85
CA ALA A 559 -27.94 27.00 23.85
C ALA A 559 -28.88 28.23 23.87
N VAL A 560 -30.19 27.99 23.98
CA VAL A 560 -31.19 29.08 24.05
C VAL A 560 -31.02 29.89 25.34
N LEU A 561 -30.79 29.23 26.48
CA LEU A 561 -30.53 29.89 27.75
C LEU A 561 -29.23 30.73 27.71
N ALA A 562 -28.16 30.21 27.11
CA ALA A 562 -26.91 30.94 26.96
C ALA A 562 -27.08 32.19 26.08
N LEU A 563 -27.85 32.09 24.99
CA LEU A 563 -28.14 33.23 24.12
C LEU A 563 -29.00 34.29 24.82
N LEU A 564 -30.05 33.87 25.55
CA LEU A 564 -30.88 34.78 26.33
C LEU A 564 -30.08 35.49 27.43
N PHE A 565 -29.23 34.75 28.14
CA PHE A 565 -28.36 35.32 29.17
C PHE A 565 -27.35 36.30 28.58
N GLY A 566 -26.71 35.94 27.46
CA GLY A 566 -25.80 36.83 26.73
C GLY A 566 -26.49 38.11 26.24
N PHE A 567 -27.72 38.01 25.74
CA PHE A 567 -28.51 39.16 25.30
C PHE A 567 -28.90 40.08 26.47
N LEU A 568 -29.36 39.51 27.60
CA LEU A 568 -29.71 40.27 28.80
C LEU A 568 -28.48 40.97 29.39
N MET A 569 -27.35 40.26 29.50
CA MET A 569 -26.10 40.85 30.00
C MET A 569 -25.56 41.94 29.06
N GLY A 570 -25.65 41.74 27.74
CA GLY A 570 -25.24 42.74 26.74
C GLY A 570 -26.13 43.99 26.75
N SER A 571 -27.43 43.82 26.95
CA SER A 571 -28.40 44.92 27.07
C SER A 571 -28.16 45.72 28.36
N LEU A 572 -28.00 45.04 29.49
CA LEU A 572 -27.67 45.70 30.77
C LEU A 572 -26.35 46.46 30.70
N TYR A 573 -25.32 45.87 30.08
CA TYR A 573 -24.03 46.53 29.89
C TYR A 573 -24.14 47.77 29.00
N SER A 574 -24.93 47.71 27.92
CA SER A 574 -25.15 48.86 27.04
C SER A 574 -25.90 50.00 27.74
N CYS A 575 -26.88 49.68 28.60
CA CYS A 575 -27.58 50.69 29.40
C CYS A 575 -26.68 51.32 30.46
N TRP A 576 -25.76 50.56 31.05
CA TRP A 576 -24.88 51.07 32.11
C TRP A 576 -23.71 51.92 31.59
N LYS A 577 -23.31 51.77 30.32
CA LYS A 577 -22.09 52.40 29.80
C LYS A 577 -22.28 53.52 28.78
N MET A 578 -23.45 54.15 28.74
CA MET A 578 -23.67 55.38 27.97
C MET A 578 -23.73 56.60 28.92
N PRO A 579 -22.59 57.17 29.35
CA PRO A 579 -22.57 58.49 29.95
C PRO A 579 -22.76 59.57 28.86
N PRO A 580 -23.33 60.74 29.20
CA PRO A 580 -23.75 61.72 28.20
C PRO A 580 -22.55 62.39 27.52
N LYS A 581 -22.75 62.66 26.22
CA LYS A 581 -21.77 63.21 25.28
C LYS A 581 -21.29 64.59 25.71
N ASP A 582 -20.06 64.70 26.20
CA ASP A 582 -19.36 65.98 26.30
C ASP A 582 -18.01 65.96 25.58
N GLN A 583 -17.97 66.89 24.62
CA GLN A 583 -16.88 67.59 23.94
C GLN A 583 -15.49 66.95 23.77
N VAL A 584 -15.22 66.70 22.49
CA VAL A 584 -13.95 66.36 21.84
C VAL A 584 -12.91 67.46 22.03
N SER A 585 -11.75 67.11 22.55
CA SER A 585 -10.51 67.89 22.42
C SER A 585 -9.32 66.94 22.16
N PRO A 586 -8.31 67.37 21.37
CA PRO A 586 -7.56 66.44 20.52
C PRO A 586 -6.29 65.91 21.20
N CYS A 587 -6.14 64.59 21.18
CA CYS A 587 -5.00 63.88 21.73
C CYS A 587 -3.71 64.14 20.92
N GLY A 588 -2.68 64.57 21.64
CA GLY A 588 -1.33 64.77 21.16
C GLY A 588 -0.62 63.46 20.79
N SER A 589 0.30 63.63 19.85
CA SER A 589 1.17 62.66 19.20
C SER A 589 1.97 61.76 20.14
N PHE A 590 1.71 60.46 20.09
CA PHE A 590 2.64 59.43 20.57
C PHE A 590 3.44 58.87 19.39
N ARG A 591 4.77 59.06 19.42
CA ARG A 591 5.74 58.45 18.50
C ARG A 591 5.73 56.93 18.68
N GLN A 592 5.33 56.19 17.64
CA GLN A 592 5.54 54.74 17.57
C GLN A 592 6.95 54.44 16.98
N PRO A 593 7.67 53.44 17.51
CA PRO A 593 8.96 52.98 16.95
C PRO A 593 8.74 52.22 15.63
N PRO A 594 9.77 52.14 14.76
CA PRO A 594 9.61 51.72 13.37
C PRO A 594 9.27 50.23 13.27
N GLN A 595 8.12 49.92 12.68
CA GLN A 595 7.77 48.56 12.26
C GLN A 595 8.45 48.23 10.92
N PRO A 596 9.02 47.01 10.77
CA PRO A 596 9.59 46.57 9.51
C PRO A 596 8.49 46.34 8.46
N VAL A 597 8.70 46.96 7.31
CA VAL A 597 7.87 46.88 6.11
C VAL A 597 7.94 45.47 5.53
N TYR A 598 6.92 44.66 5.78
CA TYR A 598 6.69 43.44 4.99
C TYR A 598 5.81 43.82 3.80
N ASN A 599 6.44 43.88 2.62
CA ASN A 599 5.73 43.96 1.36
C ASN A 599 4.84 42.72 1.23
N GLY A 600 3.53 42.95 1.38
CA GLY A 600 2.52 41.96 1.10
C GLY A 600 2.47 41.64 -0.39
N ASN A 601 2.26 40.37 -0.70
CA ASN A 601 1.26 39.96 -1.67
C ASN A 601 0.88 38.51 -1.39
N ASN A 602 -0.38 38.33 -1.03
CA ASN A 602 -1.18 37.11 -1.06
C ASN A 602 -0.63 35.88 -0.33
N MET A 603 -0.97 35.79 0.96
CA MET A 603 -0.93 34.54 1.72
C MET A 603 -2.23 33.77 1.42
N PRO A 604 -2.21 32.67 0.65
CA PRO A 604 -3.41 31.84 0.48
C PRO A 604 -3.63 31.07 1.78
N GLN A 605 -4.86 31.12 2.29
CA GLN A 605 -5.29 30.29 3.40
C GLN A 605 -5.05 28.81 3.05
N TYR A 606 -4.12 28.18 3.76
CA TYR A 606 -3.93 26.74 3.72
C TYR A 606 -5.17 26.06 4.30
N LEU A 607 -6.10 25.67 3.42
CA LEU A 607 -6.98 24.55 3.71
C LEU A 607 -6.09 23.33 3.83
N VAL A 608 -5.84 22.90 5.07
CA VAL A 608 -5.25 21.60 5.40
C VAL A 608 -6.24 20.55 4.90
N ASN A 609 -6.16 20.21 3.62
CA ASN A 609 -6.87 19.06 3.08
C ASN A 609 -6.15 17.83 3.62
N SER A 610 -6.77 17.21 4.62
CA SER A 610 -6.41 15.88 5.11
C SER A 610 -6.52 14.90 3.94
N SER A 611 -5.43 14.70 3.21
CA SER A 611 -5.31 13.52 2.37
C SER A 611 -5.28 12.33 3.31
N ASN A 612 -6.43 11.63 3.44
CA ASN A 612 -6.62 10.44 4.26
C ASN A 612 -5.84 9.22 3.74
N ASN A 613 -4.57 9.40 3.38
CA ASN A 613 -3.69 8.33 2.93
C ASN A 613 -2.85 7.92 4.13
N VAL A 614 -3.12 6.73 4.68
CA VAL A 614 -2.37 6.17 5.80
C VAL A 614 -2.16 4.68 5.53
N ILE A 615 -0.90 4.29 5.37
CA ILE A 615 -0.46 2.92 5.10
C ILE A 615 -0.15 2.19 6.41
N ASN A 616 -0.55 0.93 6.51
CA ASN A 616 -0.53 0.13 7.74
C ASN A 616 0.72 -0.74 7.92
N ALA A 617 0.93 -1.11 9.19
CA ALA A 617 2.12 -1.70 9.78
C ALA A 617 2.38 -3.18 9.47
N TYR A 618 2.54 -3.62 8.21
CA TYR A 618 2.85 -5.04 7.95
C TYR A 618 4.01 -5.19 6.98
N GLU A 619 4.93 -6.10 7.30
CA GLU A 619 5.98 -6.49 6.38
C GLU A 619 5.35 -7.23 5.18
N MET A 620 5.32 -6.58 4.01
CA MET A 620 5.12 -7.29 2.74
C MET A 620 6.38 -8.11 2.44
N THR A 621 6.62 -9.21 3.17
CA THR A 621 7.59 -10.20 2.68
C THR A 621 7.13 -10.67 1.30
N PRO A 622 8.01 -10.72 0.28
CA PRO A 622 7.64 -11.19 -1.04
C PRO A 622 7.02 -12.56 -0.91
N LYS A 623 5.78 -12.66 -1.41
CA LYS A 623 4.88 -13.81 -1.34
C LYS A 623 5.66 -15.12 -1.48
N PHE A 624 5.60 -15.95 -0.43
CA PHE A 624 6.21 -17.29 -0.42
C PHE A 624 5.59 -18.13 -1.54
N LEU A 625 6.23 -18.15 -2.71
CA LEU A 625 6.00 -19.19 -3.70
C LEU A 625 6.70 -20.45 -3.20
N GLY A 626 5.89 -21.45 -2.86
CA GLY A 626 6.29 -22.85 -2.82
C GLY A 626 7.43 -23.17 -1.85
N ARG A 627 7.11 -23.35 -0.57
CA ARG A 627 7.83 -24.36 0.21
C ARG A 627 6.96 -24.89 1.34
N ASN A 628 6.65 -26.19 1.24
CA ASN A 628 5.96 -27.00 2.24
C ASN A 628 6.26 -26.52 3.65
N SER A 629 5.26 -25.94 4.32
CA SER A 629 5.34 -25.65 5.75
C SER A 629 5.58 -26.97 6.47
N ARG A 630 6.75 -27.11 7.11
CA ARG A 630 7.03 -28.23 8.00
C ARG A 630 6.00 -28.27 9.12
N ASP A 631 5.42 -29.45 9.29
CA ASP A 631 4.72 -30.02 10.44
C ASP A 631 4.34 -29.06 11.59
N GLY A 632 3.03 -28.83 11.71
CA GLY A 632 2.36 -28.77 13.02
C GLY A 632 2.19 -27.41 13.70
N THR A 633 2.62 -26.28 13.13
CA THR A 633 2.25 -24.96 13.67
C THR A 633 1.16 -24.29 12.83
N PRO A 634 -0.04 -24.01 13.39
CA PRO A 634 -1.08 -23.29 12.66
C PRO A 634 -0.58 -21.92 12.22
N VAL A 635 -0.86 -21.54 10.98
CA VAL A 635 -0.44 -20.27 10.38
C VAL A 635 -1.26 -19.15 11.03
N SER A 636 -0.68 -18.44 12.01
CA SER A 636 -1.32 -17.29 12.65
C SER A 636 -0.96 -16.00 11.93
N LEU A 637 -1.95 -15.20 11.55
CA LEU A 637 -1.76 -13.85 11.05
C LEU A 637 -1.76 -12.88 12.21
N THR A 638 -0.60 -12.27 12.47
CA THR A 638 -0.54 -11.16 13.43
C THR A 638 -1.03 -9.91 12.73
N VAL A 639 -2.35 -9.73 12.69
CA VAL A 639 -3.00 -8.50 12.23
C VAL A 639 -3.23 -7.61 13.45
N CYS A 640 -2.79 -6.37 13.42
CA CYS A 640 -3.38 -5.39 14.33
C CYS A 640 -4.86 -5.29 13.96
N VAL A 641 -5.78 -5.79 14.77
CA VAL A 641 -7.23 -5.69 14.52
C VAL A 641 -7.86 -4.73 15.52
N PHE A 642 -9.02 -4.18 15.18
CA PHE A 642 -9.69 -3.15 15.95
C PHE A 642 -10.65 -3.78 16.96
N PHE A 643 -10.60 -3.36 18.23
CA PHE A 643 -11.74 -3.45 19.15
C PHE A 643 -11.79 -2.13 19.91
N GLY A 644 -12.93 -1.43 19.80
CA GLY A 644 -13.25 -0.22 20.55
C GLY A 644 -13.86 -0.56 21.89
#